data_AF-A0A1Q6YEA9-F1
#
_entry.id   AF-A0A1Q6YEA9-F1
#
_cell.length_a   1.000
_cell.length_b   1.000
_cell.length_c   1.000
_cell.angle_alpha   90.00
_cell.angle_beta   90.00
_cell.angle_gamma   90.00
#
_symmetry.space_group_name_H-M   'P 1'
#
loop_
_entity.id
_entity.type
_entity.pdbx_description
1 polymer ?
#
loop_
_entity_poly.entity_id
_entity_poly.type
_entity_poly.pdbx_seq_one_letter_code
_entity_poly.pdbx_strand_id
1 'polypeptide(L)'
;MHRSANASPDRIVSPNPVSLPIAIRVFPALKPTEPKRRKNKVWHLPRAMFVFDTETRTDASQRLTFGSYRFFVDNQLREEGLFYADDLPSKDRKRLEKYVAAQNRRGTRLLLLTLREFLTKLYKAVYKGRAMLVGFNLPFDLSRIAFTARPARGRFAGGFSFAIWSYIKSGVEKPSTRRPSVGIKHIDSKRALKGFTARFGPDASDLIPEDSTTGEPEKGYKFRGHMLDLRTLAFALTDGAYSLDSACRAFGVEHGKQQVTRHGVVTKKYIDYNRRDVQATSELAVNLLAEYAKHPINLQPTKAYSPASIGKAYLRAMGIAPILERQPGFPAAYLGFAQTAFFGGRTSAHIRKVPVPVVFVDFLSMYPTVNGLMGLWKFVTAQEIRAFTNCQDEVERFLRGLTPEKLFLRSTWNELPAFVKVVPNGDLLPSRAKYSSASNDFQVAVNHLYASDHAPLEGLWFSLPDVAASVLLTGKVPKIVDAFKLVPIGKLPGLRPVRLSGEVWVNPRTQDLYRTLIEQRKSQAKKQGMAREDADRLDKALKVLANATSYGIYAEMNRQETEKRVKVRCQGIDPEPYECSVLHPENPGEFCFPLLASLITGAARLMLALLEHSVSELGTYAMEDTDSMAIVAMKRGGIIPCKGGKLRTANGEEGIKALTWKQVRQIVAKFEALNPYKQNLIPGSVLKIEEDNFDPKTGKQRELWGLAISAKRYALFLKPRKGQPVLLREGINNKKDRWSRHGLGHLLNPTDPEASDRNWTAAVWDVMVRKSLGLRVKELRFAHLPAIGRTTVSSPALMKCLESLNAGKRYSEQVKPFNFLQTCHVSPFGHPDGIDPEKYHLVSPYDPDPRKWLDKEWIDQYSGKRFRITTRGHYGSRGVARVKTYGDVITEYEFHAESKCADSSGNPCERQTIGLLGRRHIKIDQIKCIGKESNSLENVDAGMVHSAENAYTIYDDPKRGEWITKVQPALRKAPLAVLVKACGSRLSRRETIELRAGRSKPRRKTRDLLVSILKDLGSL
;
A
#
# COMPACT_ATOMS: atom_id res chain seq x y z
N MET A 1 -28.02 50.94 36.99
CA MET A 1 -26.76 51.51 36.46
C MET A 1 -25.59 50.64 36.89
N HIS A 2 -25.10 49.74 36.03
CA HIS A 2 -23.74 49.20 36.12
C HIS A 2 -23.34 48.77 34.70
N ARG A 3 -22.34 49.47 34.16
CA ARG A 3 -21.88 49.39 32.77
C ARG A 3 -21.17 48.05 32.52
N SER A 4 -21.62 47.38 31.46
CA SER A 4 -20.91 46.30 30.76
C SER A 4 -19.61 46.84 30.17
N ALA A 5 -18.46 46.31 30.60
CA ALA A 5 -17.19 46.52 29.93
C ALA A 5 -17.15 45.63 28.68
N ASN A 6 -17.25 46.26 27.51
CA ASN A 6 -16.95 45.66 26.22
C ASN A 6 -15.48 45.21 26.22
N ALA A 7 -15.25 43.91 26.32
CA ALA A 7 -13.98 43.31 25.93
C ALA A 7 -13.87 43.41 24.41
N SER A 8 -12.97 44.26 23.93
CA SER A 8 -12.54 44.29 22.54
C SER A 8 -12.15 42.87 22.09
N PRO A 9 -12.61 42.39 20.92
CA PRO A 9 -12.13 41.12 20.40
C PRO A 9 -10.64 41.30 20.10
N ASP A 10 -9.80 40.55 20.81
CA ASP A 10 -8.40 40.37 20.45
C ASP A 10 -8.34 40.13 18.94
N ARG A 11 -7.60 41.01 18.24
CA ARG A 11 -7.25 40.81 16.83
C ARG A 11 -6.48 39.50 16.73
N ILE A 12 -7.20 38.41 16.49
CA ILE A 12 -6.62 37.18 15.97
C ILE A 12 -6.04 37.58 14.62
N VAL A 13 -4.72 37.79 14.58
CA VAL A 13 -3.96 37.90 13.33
C VAL A 13 -4.31 36.62 12.57
N SER A 14 -5.13 36.76 11.52
CA SER A 14 -5.43 35.62 10.65
C SER A 14 -4.10 35.07 10.15
N PRO A 15 -3.76 33.80 10.42
CA PRO A 15 -2.45 33.28 10.07
C PRO A 15 -2.25 33.41 8.56
N ASN A 16 -1.16 34.05 8.14
CA ASN A 16 -0.81 34.19 6.73
C ASN A 16 -0.73 32.79 6.09
N PRO A 17 -1.56 32.49 5.07
CA PRO A 17 -1.55 31.18 4.44
C PRO A 17 -0.18 30.84 3.84
N VAL A 18 0.31 29.63 4.08
CA VAL A 18 1.57 29.15 3.51
C VAL A 18 1.31 28.68 2.07
N SER A 19 2.01 29.26 1.10
CA SER A 19 1.96 28.85 -0.30
C SER A 19 2.65 27.50 -0.49
N LEU A 20 1.92 26.49 -0.97
CA LEU A 20 2.46 25.16 -1.30
C LEU A 20 1.97 24.67 -2.68
N PRO A 21 2.80 23.95 -3.45
CA PRO A 21 2.33 23.19 -4.59
C PRO A 21 1.38 22.08 -4.14
N ILE A 22 0.19 22.03 -4.74
CA ILE A 22 -0.80 20.98 -4.52
C ILE A 22 -0.73 19.97 -5.67
N ALA A 23 -0.72 18.68 -5.33
CA ALA A 23 -0.76 17.61 -6.31
C ALA A 23 -2.18 17.08 -6.51
N ILE A 24 -2.57 16.89 -7.77
CA ILE A 24 -3.81 16.24 -8.18
C ILE A 24 -3.47 14.96 -8.94
N ARG A 25 -4.32 13.95 -8.83
CA ARG A 25 -4.19 12.73 -9.63
C ARG A 25 -4.85 12.93 -10.98
N VAL A 26 -4.28 12.33 -12.01
CA VAL A 26 -4.87 12.35 -13.37
C VAL A 26 -5.30 10.96 -13.80
N PHE A 27 -6.27 10.92 -14.71
CA PHE A 27 -6.75 9.68 -15.30
C PHE A 27 -6.10 9.49 -16.68
N PRO A 28 -5.12 8.59 -16.83
CA PRO A 28 -4.54 8.29 -18.13
C PRO A 28 -5.61 7.60 -19.00
N ALA A 29 -5.84 8.15 -20.19
CA ALA A 29 -6.84 7.63 -21.12
C ALA A 29 -6.51 6.19 -21.49
N LEU A 30 -7.54 5.35 -21.50
CA LEU A 30 -7.43 3.99 -21.98
C LEU A 30 -7.08 4.02 -23.47
N LYS A 31 -6.06 3.27 -23.88
CA LYS A 31 -5.93 2.94 -25.31
C LYS A 31 -7.20 2.17 -25.68
N PRO A 32 -7.93 2.57 -26.75
CA PRO A 32 -9.01 1.75 -27.26
C PRO A 32 -8.42 0.39 -27.58
N THR A 33 -8.77 -0.59 -26.76
CA THR A 33 -8.49 -1.99 -27.03
C THR A 33 -9.82 -2.57 -27.41
N GLU A 34 -9.88 -3.27 -28.54
CA GLU A 34 -11.07 -4.00 -28.92
C GLU A 34 -11.54 -4.81 -27.70
N PRO A 35 -12.85 -4.77 -27.36
CA PRO A 35 -13.38 -5.56 -26.27
C PRO A 35 -13.06 -7.01 -26.60
N LYS A 36 -12.06 -7.58 -25.91
CA LYS A 36 -11.76 -8.99 -26.04
C LYS A 36 -13.00 -9.71 -25.53
N ARG A 37 -13.78 -10.30 -26.43
CA ARG A 37 -14.85 -11.25 -26.09
C ARG A 37 -14.20 -12.34 -25.24
N ARG A 38 -14.31 -12.21 -23.92
CA ARG A 38 -13.87 -13.23 -22.99
C ARG A 38 -14.85 -14.38 -23.15
N LYS A 39 -14.45 -15.39 -23.90
CA LYS A 39 -15.15 -16.67 -23.95
C LYS A 39 -15.31 -17.14 -22.50
N ASN A 40 -16.52 -17.54 -22.10
CA ASN A 40 -16.82 -18.17 -20.80
C ASN A 40 -16.20 -19.58 -20.75
N LYS A 41 -14.88 -19.63 -20.83
CA LYS A 41 -14.10 -20.87 -20.84
C LYS A 41 -13.93 -21.34 -19.41
N VAL A 42 -14.44 -22.52 -19.09
CA VAL A 42 -14.31 -23.16 -17.78
C VAL A 42 -12.91 -23.75 -17.70
N TRP A 43 -12.17 -23.38 -16.67
CA TRP A 43 -10.87 -23.98 -16.42
C TRP A 43 -11.00 -25.18 -15.49
N HIS A 44 -10.36 -26.28 -15.85
CA HIS A 44 -10.30 -27.49 -15.04
C HIS A 44 -8.98 -27.57 -14.27
N LEU A 45 -9.05 -27.97 -13.00
CA LEU A 45 -7.88 -28.22 -12.18
C LEU A 45 -7.06 -29.38 -12.78
N PRO A 46 -5.75 -29.21 -13.02
CA PRO A 46 -4.88 -30.30 -13.45
C PRO A 46 -4.94 -31.49 -12.51
N ARG A 47 -5.05 -32.70 -13.06
CA ARG A 47 -5.02 -33.96 -12.29
C ARG A 47 -3.67 -34.23 -11.63
N ALA A 48 -2.60 -33.66 -12.18
CA ALA A 48 -1.23 -33.89 -11.73
C ALA A 48 -0.64 -32.64 -11.06
N MET A 49 0.09 -32.86 -9.97
CA MET A 49 0.78 -31.83 -9.19
C MET A 49 2.24 -32.21 -9.01
N PHE A 50 3.14 -31.27 -9.29
CA PHE A 50 4.58 -31.39 -9.11
C PHE A 50 5.02 -30.37 -8.06
N VAL A 51 5.43 -30.85 -6.89
CA VAL A 51 5.83 -30.04 -5.74
C VAL A 51 7.32 -30.22 -5.52
N PHE A 52 8.06 -29.12 -5.34
CA PHE A 52 9.48 -29.21 -5.01
C PHE A 52 9.91 -28.02 -4.15
N ASP A 53 11.01 -28.21 -3.43
CA ASP A 53 11.65 -27.19 -2.61
C ASP A 53 13.17 -27.37 -2.70
N THR A 54 13.93 -26.28 -2.50
CA THR A 54 15.38 -26.26 -2.66
C THR A 54 16.11 -25.87 -1.39
N GLU A 55 17.17 -26.61 -1.06
CA GLU A 55 18.10 -26.24 0.01
C GLU A 55 19.39 -25.66 -0.56
N THR A 56 19.82 -24.56 0.05
CA THR A 56 20.99 -23.82 -0.40
C THR A 56 22.08 -23.78 0.65
N ARG A 57 23.30 -23.39 0.24
CA ARG A 57 24.29 -22.89 1.19
C ARG A 57 23.78 -21.62 1.87
N THR A 58 24.40 -21.26 2.99
CA THR A 58 24.10 -20.04 3.77
C THR A 58 24.98 -18.85 3.36
N ASP A 59 25.88 -19.05 2.39
CA ASP A 59 26.69 -17.96 1.84
C ASP A 59 25.87 -17.06 0.90
N ALA A 60 26.46 -15.92 0.51
CA ALA A 60 25.83 -14.90 -0.33
C ALA A 60 25.30 -15.41 -1.68
N SER A 61 25.87 -16.48 -2.23
CA SER A 61 25.41 -17.07 -3.50
C SER A 61 24.10 -17.83 -3.34
N GLN A 62 23.83 -18.33 -2.12
CA GLN A 62 22.78 -19.30 -1.83
C GLN A 62 22.72 -20.39 -2.91
N ARG A 63 23.88 -20.96 -3.27
CA ARG A 63 23.95 -22.00 -4.29
C ARG A 63 23.17 -23.24 -3.88
N LEU A 64 22.52 -23.87 -4.85
CA LEU A 64 21.79 -25.12 -4.67
C LEU A 64 22.73 -26.18 -4.09
N THR A 65 22.24 -26.91 -3.09
CA THR A 65 22.93 -28.10 -2.57
C THR A 65 22.19 -29.33 -3.04
N PHE A 66 20.95 -29.47 -2.60
CA PHE A 66 20.00 -30.48 -3.01
C PHE A 66 18.58 -29.93 -2.89
N GLY A 67 17.60 -30.68 -3.37
CA GLY A 67 16.20 -30.43 -3.12
C GLY A 67 15.41 -31.73 -3.12
N SER A 68 14.16 -31.64 -2.70
CA SER A 68 13.21 -32.75 -2.71
C SER A 68 12.07 -32.42 -3.66
N TYR A 69 11.45 -33.45 -4.22
CA TYR A 69 10.22 -33.30 -4.99
C TYR A 69 9.25 -34.45 -4.74
N ARG A 70 7.97 -34.15 -4.98
CA ARG A 70 6.89 -35.12 -5.00
C ARG A 70 6.00 -34.88 -6.21
N PHE A 71 5.64 -35.95 -6.90
CA PHE A 71 4.73 -35.92 -8.02
C PHE A 71 3.47 -36.70 -7.68
N PHE A 72 2.34 -36.02 -7.76
CA PHE A 72 1.02 -36.57 -7.46
C PHE A 72 0.18 -36.64 -8.73
N VAL A 73 -0.66 -37.66 -8.83
CA VAL A 73 -1.72 -37.78 -9.83
C VAL A 73 -2.99 -38.20 -9.10
N ASP A 74 -4.07 -37.43 -9.24
CA ASP A 74 -5.33 -37.64 -8.53
C ASP A 74 -5.14 -37.74 -7.01
N ASN A 75 -4.34 -36.82 -6.45
CA ASN A 75 -3.94 -36.77 -5.04
C ASN A 75 -3.16 -37.99 -4.52
N GLN A 76 -2.81 -38.95 -5.38
CA GLN A 76 -1.97 -40.09 -5.01
C GLN A 76 -0.50 -39.79 -5.32
N LEU A 77 0.38 -39.99 -4.33
CA LEU A 77 1.82 -39.88 -4.53
C LEU A 77 2.27 -40.98 -5.51
N ARG A 78 2.79 -40.57 -6.66
CA ARG A 78 3.32 -41.49 -7.69
C ARG A 78 4.84 -41.62 -7.62
N GLU A 79 5.51 -40.53 -7.30
CA GLU A 79 6.97 -40.48 -7.26
C GLU A 79 7.44 -39.48 -6.18
N GLU A 80 8.47 -39.86 -5.42
CA GLU A 80 9.21 -38.99 -4.53
C GLU A 80 10.70 -39.14 -4.84
N GLY A 81 11.45 -38.04 -4.81
CA GLY A 81 12.88 -38.10 -4.99
C GLY A 81 13.63 -36.90 -4.45
N LEU A 82 14.93 -37.07 -4.35
CA LEU A 82 15.91 -36.02 -4.12
C LEU A 82 16.60 -35.68 -5.44
N PHE A 83 17.01 -34.43 -5.59
CA PHE A 83 17.93 -34.01 -6.65
C PHE A 83 19.06 -33.18 -6.07
N TYR A 84 20.22 -33.16 -6.73
CA TYR A 84 21.39 -32.41 -6.25
C TYR A 84 22.08 -31.61 -7.34
N ALA A 85 22.79 -30.56 -6.93
CA ALA A 85 23.55 -29.72 -7.83
C ALA A 85 24.71 -30.47 -8.47
N ASP A 86 25.02 -30.19 -9.74
CA ASP A 86 26.08 -30.89 -10.48
C ASP A 86 27.48 -30.67 -9.86
N ASP A 87 27.68 -29.57 -9.12
CA ASP A 87 28.89 -29.21 -8.39
C ASP A 87 28.87 -29.60 -6.90
N LEU A 88 27.92 -30.44 -6.46
CA LEU A 88 27.85 -30.88 -5.06
C LEU A 88 29.10 -31.70 -4.68
N PRO A 89 29.81 -31.36 -3.57
CA PRO A 89 31.00 -32.10 -3.17
C PRO A 89 30.73 -33.60 -2.96
N SER A 90 31.66 -34.46 -3.37
CA SER A 90 31.50 -35.92 -3.31
C SER A 90 31.14 -36.44 -1.91
N LYS A 91 31.60 -35.79 -0.85
CA LYS A 91 31.24 -36.12 0.55
C LYS A 91 29.75 -35.91 0.82
N ASP A 92 29.19 -34.79 0.37
CA ASP A 92 27.77 -34.47 0.53
C ASP A 92 26.91 -35.35 -0.39
N ARG A 93 27.36 -35.60 -1.63
CA ARG A 93 26.71 -36.55 -2.54
C ARG A 93 26.62 -37.96 -1.95
N LYS A 94 27.73 -38.49 -1.41
CA LYS A 94 27.74 -39.80 -0.73
C LYS A 94 26.78 -39.84 0.46
N ARG A 95 26.52 -38.72 1.15
CA ARG A 95 25.52 -38.65 2.23
C ARG A 95 24.10 -38.80 1.69
N LEU A 96 23.77 -38.17 0.56
CA LEU A 96 22.48 -38.34 -0.11
C LEU A 96 22.29 -39.77 -0.60
N GLU A 97 23.30 -40.36 -1.24
CA GLU A 97 23.28 -41.76 -1.71
C GLU A 97 23.04 -42.74 -0.55
N LYS A 98 23.79 -42.60 0.55
CA LYS A 98 23.60 -43.40 1.77
C LYS A 98 22.22 -43.22 2.38
N TYR A 99 21.72 -41.98 2.41
CA TYR A 99 20.38 -41.69 2.94
C TYR A 99 19.30 -42.38 2.10
N VAL A 100 19.36 -42.25 0.77
CA VAL A 100 18.40 -42.85 -0.16
C VAL A 100 18.43 -44.38 -0.07
N ALA A 101 19.62 -44.99 -0.08
CA ALA A 101 19.77 -46.43 0.09
C ALA A 101 19.18 -46.92 1.43
N ALA A 102 19.40 -46.18 2.52
CA ALA A 102 18.86 -46.53 3.83
C ALA A 102 17.32 -46.42 3.89
N GLN A 103 16.72 -45.40 3.26
CA GLN A 103 15.26 -45.28 3.18
C GLN A 103 14.65 -46.37 2.29
N ASN A 104 15.31 -46.73 1.19
CA ASN A 104 14.81 -47.75 0.28
C ASN A 104 14.83 -49.16 0.90
N ARG A 105 15.85 -49.47 1.72
CA ARG A 105 15.86 -50.70 2.53
C ARG A 105 14.71 -50.77 3.55
N ARG A 106 14.19 -49.62 3.98
CA ARG A 106 13.03 -49.51 4.87
C ARG A 106 11.69 -49.51 4.12
N GLY A 107 11.69 -49.86 2.83
CA GLY A 107 10.49 -49.97 2.00
C GLY A 107 10.05 -48.66 1.32
N THR A 108 10.81 -47.57 1.45
CA THR A 108 10.55 -46.35 0.66
C THR A 108 11.00 -46.57 -0.80
N ARG A 109 10.41 -45.85 -1.76
CA ARG A 109 10.90 -45.79 -3.16
C ARG A 109 11.37 -44.38 -3.50
N LEU A 110 12.49 -43.98 -2.91
CA LEU A 110 13.07 -42.65 -3.07
C LEU A 110 14.07 -42.65 -4.23
N LEU A 111 13.87 -41.78 -5.21
CA LEU A 111 14.82 -41.55 -6.30
C LEU A 111 15.91 -40.56 -5.88
N LEU A 112 17.10 -40.69 -6.49
CA LEU A 112 18.17 -39.71 -6.40
C LEU A 112 18.58 -39.31 -7.81
N LEU A 113 18.42 -38.03 -8.13
CA LEU A 113 18.62 -37.50 -9.48
C LEU A 113 19.72 -36.44 -9.50
N THR A 114 20.45 -36.37 -10.61
CA THR A 114 21.18 -35.15 -10.95
C THR A 114 20.21 -34.00 -11.23
N LEU A 115 20.68 -32.76 -11.14
CA LEU A 115 19.87 -31.59 -11.50
C LEU A 115 19.34 -31.72 -12.95
N ARG A 116 20.16 -32.20 -13.88
CA ARG A 116 19.77 -32.37 -15.28
C ARG A 116 18.64 -33.38 -15.50
N GLU A 117 18.66 -34.50 -14.77
CA GLU A 117 17.59 -35.51 -14.80
C GLU A 117 16.30 -34.94 -14.21
N PHE A 118 16.40 -34.27 -13.06
CA PHE A 118 15.28 -33.57 -12.44
C PHE A 118 14.66 -32.53 -13.39
N LEU A 119 15.45 -31.68 -14.02
CA LEU A 119 14.98 -30.66 -14.96
C LEU A 119 14.31 -31.27 -16.19
N THR A 120 14.74 -32.45 -16.63
CA THR A 120 14.09 -33.20 -17.71
C THR A 120 12.73 -33.71 -17.28
N LYS A 121 12.61 -34.26 -16.07
CA LYS A 121 11.31 -34.63 -15.47
C LYS A 121 10.40 -33.42 -15.30
N LEU A 122 10.90 -32.31 -14.77
CA LEU A 122 10.14 -31.07 -14.60
C LEU A 122 9.57 -30.58 -15.94
N TYR A 123 10.36 -30.60 -17.02
CA TYR A 123 9.87 -30.24 -18.36
C TYR A 123 8.76 -31.17 -18.86
N LYS A 124 8.96 -32.48 -18.73
CA LYS A 124 7.98 -33.50 -19.15
C LYS A 124 6.67 -33.37 -18.35
N ALA A 125 6.74 -33.23 -17.03
CA ALA A 125 5.55 -33.16 -16.18
C ALA A 125 4.83 -31.80 -16.31
N VAL A 126 5.54 -30.69 -16.06
CA VAL A 126 4.91 -29.36 -15.89
C VAL A 126 4.61 -28.69 -17.22
N TYR A 127 5.52 -28.78 -18.19
CA TYR A 127 5.30 -28.12 -19.48
C TYR A 127 4.56 -29.02 -20.47
N LYS A 128 5.05 -30.24 -20.70
CA LYS A 128 4.42 -31.17 -21.67
C LYS A 128 3.15 -31.83 -21.14
N GLY A 129 3.19 -32.34 -19.91
CA GLY A 129 2.04 -32.95 -19.24
C GLY A 129 1.08 -31.95 -18.61
N ARG A 130 1.38 -30.64 -18.69
CA ARG A 130 0.59 -29.54 -18.11
C ARG A 130 0.26 -29.74 -16.62
N ALA A 131 1.15 -30.40 -15.86
CA ALA A 131 0.98 -30.55 -14.41
C ALA A 131 1.07 -29.19 -13.69
N MET A 132 0.40 -29.08 -12.53
CA MET A 132 0.53 -27.92 -11.67
C MET A 132 1.87 -27.92 -10.95
N LEU A 133 2.67 -26.86 -11.12
CA LEU A 133 3.91 -26.65 -10.39
C LEU A 133 3.61 -25.89 -9.10
N VAL A 134 3.94 -26.46 -7.95
CA VAL A 134 3.58 -25.93 -6.63
C VAL A 134 4.82 -25.66 -5.79
N GLY A 135 4.82 -24.53 -5.06
CA GLY A 135 5.83 -24.18 -4.06
C GLY A 135 5.35 -23.09 -3.09
N PHE A 136 6.07 -22.89 -1.98
CA PHE A 136 5.76 -21.85 -0.98
C PHE A 136 6.56 -20.54 -1.18
N ASN A 137 7.49 -20.51 -2.15
CA ASN A 137 8.20 -19.31 -2.61
C ASN A 137 8.81 -19.53 -4.00
N LEU A 138 7.97 -19.90 -4.98
CA LEU A 138 8.41 -20.33 -6.31
C LEU A 138 9.47 -19.43 -6.97
N PRO A 139 9.42 -18.08 -6.88
CA PRO A 139 10.47 -17.23 -7.43
C PRO A 139 11.88 -17.55 -6.92
N PHE A 140 12.00 -17.85 -5.62
CA PHE A 140 13.27 -18.24 -5.01
C PHE A 140 13.72 -19.60 -5.55
N ASP A 141 12.90 -20.65 -5.43
CA ASP A 141 13.28 -22.01 -5.82
C ASP A 141 13.62 -22.12 -7.30
N LEU A 142 12.84 -21.47 -8.17
CA LEU A 142 13.09 -21.44 -9.62
C LEU A 142 14.41 -20.76 -9.97
N SER A 143 14.84 -19.76 -9.19
CA SER A 143 16.14 -19.12 -9.39
C SER A 143 17.31 -20.05 -9.03
N ARG A 144 17.11 -21.01 -8.11
CA ARG A 144 18.16 -21.96 -7.67
C ARG A 144 18.44 -23.06 -8.67
N ILE A 145 17.44 -23.45 -9.45
CA ILE A 145 17.55 -24.48 -10.49
C ILE A 145 17.76 -23.90 -11.90
N ALA A 146 17.83 -22.57 -12.04
CA ALA A 146 18.05 -21.92 -13.32
C ALA A 146 19.51 -22.02 -13.78
N PHE A 147 19.71 -22.16 -15.09
CA PHE A 147 21.04 -22.08 -15.71
C PHE A 147 21.53 -20.63 -15.82
N THR A 148 20.64 -19.70 -16.13
CA THR A 148 20.94 -18.26 -16.16
C THR A 148 19.67 -17.41 -16.01
N ALA A 149 19.82 -16.17 -15.55
CA ALA A 149 18.76 -15.18 -15.47
C ALA A 149 19.09 -13.94 -16.30
N ARG A 150 18.08 -13.39 -16.98
CA ARG A 150 18.21 -12.15 -17.77
C ARG A 150 17.03 -11.21 -17.49
N PRO A 151 17.13 -9.91 -17.79
CA PRO A 151 15.97 -9.02 -17.77
C PRO A 151 14.85 -9.56 -18.65
N ALA A 152 13.63 -9.64 -18.11
CA ALA A 152 12.47 -10.09 -18.87
C ALA A 152 11.86 -8.96 -19.71
N ARG A 153 11.11 -9.35 -20.75
CA ARG A 153 10.43 -8.46 -21.70
C ARG A 153 8.92 -8.71 -21.73
N GLY A 154 8.18 -7.80 -22.34
CA GLY A 154 6.72 -7.92 -22.54
C GLY A 154 5.97 -8.00 -21.21
N ARG A 155 5.13 -9.03 -21.04
CA ARG A 155 4.30 -9.23 -19.82
C ARG A 155 5.10 -9.19 -18.51
N PHE A 156 6.37 -9.59 -18.56
CA PHE A 156 7.24 -9.68 -17.38
C PHE A 156 8.28 -8.54 -17.34
N ALA A 157 8.12 -7.47 -18.14
CA ALA A 157 9.03 -6.32 -18.15
C ALA A 157 9.19 -5.71 -16.74
N GLY A 158 10.45 -5.40 -16.39
CA GLY A 158 10.88 -5.03 -15.04
C GLY A 158 11.22 -6.21 -14.12
N GLY A 159 10.99 -7.45 -14.57
CA GLY A 159 11.33 -8.69 -13.86
C GLY A 159 12.45 -9.51 -14.50
N PHE A 160 12.52 -10.79 -14.14
CA PHE A 160 13.54 -11.74 -14.61
C PHE A 160 12.97 -12.80 -15.54
N SER A 161 13.78 -13.26 -16.48
CA SER A 161 13.54 -14.43 -17.33
C SER A 161 14.59 -15.48 -17.03
N PHE A 162 14.17 -16.59 -16.40
CA PHE A 162 15.01 -17.71 -16.04
C PHE A 162 15.07 -18.73 -17.17
N ALA A 163 16.25 -18.89 -17.77
CA ALA A 163 16.51 -20.04 -18.63
C ALA A 163 16.79 -21.24 -17.72
N ILE A 164 15.78 -22.09 -17.54
CA ILE A 164 15.88 -23.28 -16.68
C ILE A 164 16.70 -24.38 -17.36
N TRP A 165 16.58 -24.52 -18.67
CA TRP A 165 17.19 -25.62 -19.42
C TRP A 165 18.36 -25.15 -20.28
N SER A 166 19.36 -26.02 -20.39
CA SER A 166 20.56 -25.84 -21.20
C SER A 166 20.78 -26.99 -22.18
N TYR A 167 21.71 -26.80 -23.12
CA TYR A 167 22.25 -27.84 -24.00
C TYR A 167 23.72 -27.57 -24.26
N ILE A 168 24.48 -28.61 -24.61
CA ILE A 168 25.90 -28.49 -24.94
C ILE A 168 26.02 -28.34 -26.46
N LYS A 169 26.75 -27.33 -26.92
CA LYS A 169 27.12 -27.13 -28.32
C LYS A 169 28.60 -26.82 -28.42
N SER A 170 29.35 -27.68 -29.11
CA SER A 170 30.80 -27.53 -29.29
C SER A 170 31.54 -27.40 -27.95
N GLY A 171 31.22 -28.25 -26.98
CA GLY A 171 31.81 -28.22 -25.63
C GLY A 171 31.32 -27.10 -24.71
N VAL A 172 30.54 -26.13 -25.20
CA VAL A 172 30.03 -25.00 -24.41
C VAL A 172 28.55 -25.20 -24.08
N GLU A 173 28.22 -25.11 -22.79
CA GLU A 173 26.84 -25.14 -22.33
C GLU A 173 26.12 -23.81 -22.60
N LYS A 174 24.95 -23.87 -23.24
CA LYS A 174 24.15 -22.70 -23.66
C LYS A 174 22.70 -22.85 -23.23
N PRO A 175 21.97 -21.74 -22.96
CA PRO A 175 20.56 -21.80 -22.62
C PRO A 175 19.75 -22.31 -23.82
N SER A 176 18.82 -23.23 -23.58
CA SER A 176 17.96 -23.81 -24.62
C SER A 176 16.95 -22.77 -25.13
N THR A 177 16.93 -22.55 -26.46
CA THR A 177 15.92 -21.71 -27.13
C THR A 177 14.65 -22.51 -27.48
N ARG A 178 14.75 -23.84 -27.55
CA ARG A 178 13.65 -24.76 -27.86
C ARG A 178 12.83 -25.15 -26.63
N ARG A 179 13.27 -24.83 -25.41
CA ARG A 179 12.47 -24.93 -24.19
C ARG A 179 12.12 -23.51 -23.70
N PRO A 180 10.95 -23.29 -23.11
CA PRO A 180 10.57 -21.94 -22.68
C PRO A 180 11.49 -21.47 -21.53
N SER A 181 11.58 -20.16 -21.32
CA SER A 181 12.09 -19.63 -20.04
C SER A 181 10.93 -19.45 -19.07
N VAL A 182 11.23 -19.23 -17.79
CA VAL A 182 10.22 -18.80 -16.81
C VAL A 182 10.37 -17.30 -16.56
N GLY A 183 9.35 -16.54 -16.92
CA GLY A 183 9.28 -15.11 -16.62
C GLY A 183 8.69 -14.89 -15.23
N ILE A 184 9.34 -14.06 -14.41
CA ILE A 184 8.86 -13.65 -13.09
C ILE A 184 8.98 -12.13 -12.93
N LYS A 185 7.86 -11.48 -12.60
CA LYS A 185 7.83 -10.05 -12.24
C LYS A 185 7.32 -9.92 -10.81
N HIS A 186 8.20 -9.46 -9.92
CA HIS A 186 7.85 -9.10 -8.55
C HIS A 186 6.85 -7.95 -8.54
N ILE A 187 5.81 -8.05 -7.72
CA ILE A 187 4.87 -6.94 -7.45
C ILE A 187 5.11 -6.45 -6.02
N ASP A 188 5.05 -7.38 -5.07
CA ASP A 188 5.38 -7.17 -3.66
C ASP A 188 5.74 -8.52 -3.00
N SER A 189 6.08 -8.49 -1.71
CA SER A 189 6.44 -9.62 -0.87
C SER A 189 5.44 -10.79 -0.83
N LYS A 190 4.20 -10.58 -1.30
CA LYS A 190 3.12 -11.58 -1.34
C LYS A 190 2.75 -11.99 -2.78
N ARG A 191 3.12 -11.20 -3.79
CA ARG A 191 2.63 -11.32 -5.17
C ARG A 191 3.75 -11.22 -6.21
N ALA A 192 3.73 -12.16 -7.15
CA ALA A 192 4.54 -12.09 -8.37
C ALA A 192 3.79 -12.64 -9.58
N LEU A 193 3.91 -11.97 -10.72
CA LEU A 193 3.50 -12.56 -12.00
C LEU A 193 4.53 -13.62 -12.38
N LYS A 194 4.06 -14.82 -12.74
CA LYS A 194 4.91 -15.95 -13.11
C LYS A 194 4.31 -16.72 -14.27
N GLY A 195 5.16 -17.29 -15.12
CA GLY A 195 4.73 -18.18 -16.18
C GLY A 195 5.78 -18.41 -17.26
N PHE A 196 5.57 -19.42 -18.10
CA PHE A 196 6.44 -19.71 -19.22
C PHE A 196 6.43 -18.59 -20.27
N THR A 197 7.59 -18.32 -20.86
CA THR A 197 7.77 -17.45 -22.03
C THR A 197 7.52 -18.23 -23.33
N ALA A 198 7.54 -17.54 -24.47
CA ALA A 198 7.51 -18.23 -25.76
C ALA A 198 8.83 -19.00 -25.99
N ARG A 199 8.76 -20.12 -26.72
CA ARG A 199 9.92 -20.91 -27.15
C ARG A 199 10.03 -20.93 -28.67
N PHE A 200 11.23 -21.17 -29.19
CA PHE A 200 11.45 -21.36 -30.62
C PHE A 200 10.95 -22.75 -31.06
N GLY A 201 10.18 -22.79 -32.15
CA GLY A 201 9.58 -24.02 -32.68
C GLY A 201 8.67 -24.75 -31.68
N PRO A 202 7.57 -24.14 -31.21
CA PRO A 202 6.60 -24.85 -30.38
C PRO A 202 5.90 -25.94 -31.20
N ASP A 203 5.79 -27.14 -30.62
CA ASP A 203 5.03 -28.24 -31.20
C ASP A 203 3.55 -27.85 -31.29
N ALA A 204 2.80 -28.41 -32.25
CA ALA A 204 1.37 -28.11 -32.42
C ALA A 204 0.57 -28.30 -31.12
N SER A 205 0.89 -29.34 -30.34
CA SER A 205 0.24 -29.61 -29.05
C SER A 205 0.47 -28.55 -27.97
N ASP A 206 1.55 -27.76 -28.05
CA ASP A 206 1.79 -26.64 -27.13
C ASP A 206 0.96 -25.40 -27.48
N LEU A 207 0.47 -25.34 -28.72
CA LEU A 207 -0.33 -24.24 -29.25
C LEU A 207 -1.83 -24.44 -29.00
N ILE A 208 -2.24 -25.61 -28.50
CA ILE A 208 -3.64 -25.90 -28.16
C ILE A 208 -3.98 -25.22 -26.82
N PRO A 209 -4.94 -24.27 -26.77
CA PRO A 209 -5.42 -23.72 -25.52
C PRO A 209 -5.92 -24.79 -24.56
N GLU A 210 -5.67 -24.61 -23.26
CA GLU A 210 -6.11 -25.56 -22.21
C GLU A 210 -7.63 -25.68 -22.11
N ASP A 211 -8.34 -24.69 -22.62
CA ASP A 211 -9.77 -24.59 -22.70
C ASP A 211 -10.26 -24.70 -24.16
N SER A 212 -9.48 -25.32 -25.03
CA SER A 212 -9.88 -25.63 -26.40
C SER A 212 -10.94 -26.72 -26.39
N THR A 213 -12.09 -26.44 -26.99
CA THR A 213 -13.15 -27.43 -27.22
C THR A 213 -12.91 -28.23 -28.51
N THR A 214 -12.12 -27.70 -29.44
CA THR A 214 -11.83 -28.33 -30.73
C THR A 214 -10.58 -29.20 -30.69
N GLY A 215 -9.72 -29.03 -29.67
CA GLY A 215 -8.41 -29.69 -29.63
C GLY A 215 -7.39 -29.11 -30.59
N GLU A 216 -7.71 -28.05 -31.32
CA GLU A 216 -6.85 -27.51 -32.38
C GLU A 216 -5.85 -26.43 -31.89
N PRO A 217 -4.67 -26.31 -32.53
CA PRO A 217 -3.71 -25.23 -32.29
C PRO A 217 -4.30 -23.83 -32.56
N GLU A 218 -4.04 -22.87 -31.67
CA GLU A 218 -4.44 -21.47 -31.85
C GLU A 218 -3.21 -20.58 -32.14
N LYS A 219 -3.24 -19.83 -33.26
CA LYS A 219 -2.13 -18.96 -33.67
C LYS A 219 -1.82 -17.92 -32.59
N GLY A 220 -0.57 -17.90 -32.14
CA GLY A 220 -0.10 -16.95 -31.12
C GLY A 220 -0.39 -17.35 -29.68
N TYR A 221 -1.09 -18.47 -29.44
CA TYR A 221 -1.26 -19.04 -28.11
C TYR A 221 0.10 -19.41 -27.51
N LYS A 222 0.23 -19.19 -26.20
CA LYS A 222 1.43 -19.45 -25.42
C LYS A 222 0.99 -20.07 -24.10
N PHE A 223 1.20 -21.37 -23.94
CA PHE A 223 0.98 -22.03 -22.66
C PHE A 223 1.86 -21.36 -21.59
N ARG A 224 1.22 -20.83 -20.54
CA ARG A 224 1.91 -20.08 -19.48
C ARG A 224 2.28 -20.94 -18.27
N GLY A 225 1.89 -22.20 -18.25
CA GLY A 225 2.10 -23.07 -17.09
C GLY A 225 1.05 -22.85 -16.01
N HIS A 226 0.91 -23.86 -15.15
CA HIS A 226 0.11 -23.82 -13.93
C HIS A 226 1.02 -23.65 -12.72
N MET A 227 1.56 -22.45 -12.53
CA MET A 227 2.48 -22.17 -11.42
C MET A 227 1.70 -21.64 -10.21
N LEU A 228 1.47 -22.50 -9.22
CA LEU A 228 0.76 -22.17 -7.99
C LEU A 228 1.74 -21.89 -6.85
N ASP A 229 1.70 -20.66 -6.35
CA ASP A 229 2.46 -20.26 -5.17
C ASP A 229 1.52 -20.15 -3.98
N LEU A 230 1.74 -21.02 -3.00
CA LEU A 230 0.84 -21.17 -1.87
C LEU A 230 0.87 -19.96 -0.94
N ARG A 231 1.98 -19.23 -0.87
CA ARG A 231 2.03 -17.96 -0.13
C ARG A 231 1.09 -16.94 -0.75
N THR A 232 1.08 -16.83 -2.08
CA THR A 232 0.16 -15.93 -2.79
C THR A 232 -1.30 -16.38 -2.64
N LEU A 233 -1.60 -17.67 -2.77
CA LEU A 233 -2.98 -18.17 -2.64
C LEU A 233 -3.53 -18.00 -1.21
N ALA A 234 -2.73 -18.31 -0.19
CA ALA A 234 -3.10 -18.07 1.21
C ALA A 234 -3.37 -16.59 1.49
N PHE A 235 -2.55 -15.70 0.93
CA PHE A 235 -2.80 -14.25 0.97
C PHE A 235 -4.09 -13.87 0.25
N ALA A 236 -4.35 -14.43 -0.95
CA ALA A 236 -5.56 -14.13 -1.71
C ALA A 236 -6.84 -14.52 -0.96
N LEU A 237 -6.82 -15.61 -0.19
CA LEU A 237 -7.96 -16.11 0.58
C LEU A 237 -8.16 -15.38 1.92
N THR A 238 -7.10 -14.85 2.54
CA THR A 238 -7.16 -14.38 3.94
C THR A 238 -6.62 -12.97 4.19
N ASP A 239 -6.02 -12.31 3.20
CA ASP A 239 -5.31 -11.02 3.31
C ASP A 239 -4.10 -11.02 4.27
N GLY A 240 -3.78 -12.17 4.87
CA GLY A 240 -2.65 -12.39 5.76
C GLY A 240 -1.34 -12.66 5.05
N ALA A 241 -0.22 -12.26 5.66
CA ALA A 241 1.12 -12.68 5.23
C ALA A 241 1.54 -13.92 6.02
N TYR A 242 2.05 -14.96 5.34
CA TYR A 242 2.42 -16.23 5.98
C TYR A 242 3.86 -16.67 5.64
N SER A 243 4.50 -17.29 6.63
CA SER A 243 5.53 -18.32 6.42
C SER A 243 4.86 -19.69 6.20
N LEU A 244 5.60 -20.68 5.67
CA LEU A 244 5.07 -22.04 5.44
C LEU A 244 4.47 -22.60 6.72
N ASP A 245 5.22 -22.47 7.80
CA ASP A 245 4.85 -22.88 9.15
C ASP A 245 3.53 -22.22 9.64
N SER A 246 3.43 -20.89 9.54
CA SER A 246 2.20 -20.19 9.95
C SER A 246 0.99 -20.51 9.06
N ALA A 247 1.20 -20.79 7.77
CA ALA A 247 0.15 -21.22 6.86
C ALA A 247 -0.30 -22.65 7.19
N CYS A 248 0.63 -23.57 7.46
CA CYS A 248 0.31 -24.93 7.87
C CYS A 248 -0.60 -24.94 9.10
N ARG A 249 -0.29 -24.13 10.12
CA ARG A 249 -1.17 -23.95 11.29
C ARG A 249 -2.52 -23.35 10.92
N ALA A 250 -2.54 -22.30 10.10
CA ALA A 250 -3.79 -21.60 9.75
C ALA A 250 -4.77 -22.46 8.94
N PHE A 251 -4.27 -23.43 8.18
CA PHE A 251 -5.06 -24.29 7.30
C PHE A 251 -5.08 -25.76 7.74
N GLY A 252 -4.71 -26.05 9.00
CA GLY A 252 -4.85 -27.39 9.59
C GLY A 252 -4.06 -28.48 8.86
N VAL A 253 -2.82 -28.18 8.45
CA VAL A 253 -1.93 -29.17 7.82
C VAL A 253 -1.45 -30.17 8.86
N GLU A 254 -1.64 -31.45 8.59
CA GLU A 254 -1.30 -32.56 9.49
C GLU A 254 0.21 -32.62 9.76
N HIS A 255 1.01 -32.58 8.70
CA HIS A 255 2.46 -32.69 8.77
C HIS A 255 3.14 -31.34 8.53
N GLY A 256 3.02 -30.45 9.53
CA GLY A 256 3.63 -29.12 9.50
C GLY A 256 5.16 -29.11 9.40
N LYS A 257 5.70 -27.90 9.21
CA LYS A 257 7.14 -27.63 9.11
C LYS A 257 7.88 -28.01 10.40
N GLN A 258 9.01 -28.70 10.25
CA GLN A 258 9.91 -28.99 11.37
C GLN A 258 10.93 -27.85 11.54
N GLN A 259 11.52 -27.74 12.73
CA GLN A 259 12.62 -26.79 12.99
C GLN A 259 13.96 -27.51 12.85
N VAL A 260 14.94 -26.88 12.21
CA VAL A 260 16.31 -27.38 12.14
C VAL A 260 17.28 -26.33 12.68
N THR A 261 18.23 -26.75 13.50
CA THR A 261 19.18 -25.85 14.16
C THR A 261 20.32 -25.38 13.25
N ARG A 262 20.56 -26.04 12.11
CA ARG A 262 21.66 -25.71 11.20
C ARG A 262 21.28 -25.93 9.74
N HIS A 263 21.28 -24.83 8.98
CA HIS A 263 21.07 -24.82 7.53
C HIS A 263 22.39 -24.89 6.75
N GLY A 264 22.33 -25.24 5.46
CA GLY A 264 23.46 -25.18 4.52
C GLY A 264 24.47 -26.33 4.56
N VAL A 265 24.33 -27.28 5.50
CA VAL A 265 25.18 -28.48 5.59
C VAL A 265 24.34 -29.73 5.40
N VAL A 266 24.71 -30.58 4.43
CA VAL A 266 23.99 -31.81 4.13
C VAL A 266 24.16 -32.79 5.30
N THR A 267 23.10 -32.94 6.09
CA THR A 267 22.99 -33.87 7.21
C THR A 267 21.69 -34.64 7.09
N LYS A 268 21.59 -35.81 7.75
CA LYS A 268 20.35 -36.59 7.77
C LYS A 268 19.14 -35.73 8.21
N LYS A 269 19.28 -34.98 9.31
CA LYS A 269 18.22 -34.08 9.82
C LYS A 269 17.81 -33.01 8.80
N TYR A 270 18.75 -32.49 8.02
CA TYR A 270 18.45 -31.47 7.01
C TYR A 270 17.77 -32.06 5.76
N ILE A 271 18.11 -33.29 5.38
CA ILE A 271 17.41 -34.02 4.31
C ILE A 271 15.98 -34.35 4.76
N ASP A 272 15.79 -34.82 6.00
CA ASP A 272 14.47 -35.09 6.59
C ASP A 272 13.62 -33.81 6.65
N TYR A 273 14.24 -32.68 7.04
CA TYR A 273 13.61 -31.35 7.04
C TYR A 273 13.12 -30.95 5.64
N ASN A 274 13.96 -31.04 4.61
CA ASN A 274 13.57 -30.62 3.26
C ASN A 274 12.45 -31.50 2.68
N ARG A 275 12.51 -32.82 2.92
CA ARG A 275 11.41 -33.73 2.56
C ARG A 275 10.12 -33.38 3.29
N ARG A 276 10.21 -33.01 4.57
CA ARG A 276 9.06 -32.56 5.38
C ARG A 276 8.49 -31.25 4.84
N ASP A 277 9.31 -30.31 4.40
CA ASP A 277 8.84 -29.05 3.82
C ASP A 277 8.08 -29.28 2.50
N VAL A 278 8.54 -30.20 1.64
CA VAL A 278 7.81 -30.58 0.42
C VAL A 278 6.51 -31.31 0.77
N GLN A 279 6.50 -32.16 1.80
CA GLN A 279 5.27 -32.78 2.31
C GLN A 279 4.27 -31.73 2.80
N ALA A 280 4.69 -30.85 3.70
CA ALA A 280 3.87 -29.79 4.26
C ALA A 280 3.32 -28.87 3.15
N THR A 281 4.14 -28.55 2.14
CA THR A 281 3.74 -27.78 0.97
C THR A 281 2.68 -28.53 0.15
N SER A 282 2.82 -29.85 -0.03
CA SER A 282 1.85 -30.66 -0.77
C SER A 282 0.49 -30.72 -0.06
N GLU A 283 0.50 -30.97 1.25
CA GLU A 283 -0.73 -31.01 2.08
C GLU A 283 -1.40 -29.63 2.16
N LEU A 284 -0.60 -28.58 2.33
CA LEU A 284 -1.09 -27.21 2.29
C LEU A 284 -1.74 -26.87 0.94
N ALA A 285 -1.18 -27.36 -0.18
CA ALA A 285 -1.75 -27.16 -1.50
C ALA A 285 -3.14 -27.79 -1.60
N VAL A 286 -3.31 -29.01 -1.10
CA VAL A 286 -4.61 -29.70 -1.06
C VAL A 286 -5.61 -28.89 -0.23
N ASN A 287 -5.24 -28.46 0.98
CA ASN A 287 -6.14 -27.70 1.86
C ASN A 287 -6.52 -26.34 1.27
N LEU A 288 -5.56 -25.61 0.68
CA LEU A 288 -5.82 -24.32 0.05
C LEU A 288 -6.66 -24.45 -1.23
N LEU A 289 -6.45 -25.49 -2.04
CA LEU A 289 -7.25 -25.75 -3.24
C LEU A 289 -8.68 -26.17 -2.86
N ALA A 290 -8.85 -26.96 -1.80
CA ALA A 290 -10.16 -27.31 -1.27
C ALA A 290 -10.90 -26.06 -0.75
N GLU A 291 -10.21 -25.19 0.00
CA GLU A 291 -10.78 -23.91 0.44
C GLU A 291 -11.15 -23.02 -0.75
N TYR A 292 -10.29 -22.92 -1.76
CA TYR A 292 -10.56 -22.16 -2.97
C TYR A 292 -11.75 -22.71 -3.77
N ALA A 293 -11.90 -24.03 -3.85
CA ALA A 293 -13.00 -24.70 -4.57
C ALA A 293 -14.39 -24.37 -3.99
N LYS A 294 -14.47 -23.93 -2.72
CA LYS A 294 -15.72 -23.43 -2.13
C LYS A 294 -16.24 -22.18 -2.85
N HIS A 295 -15.40 -21.45 -3.58
CA HIS A 295 -15.78 -20.23 -4.29
C HIS A 295 -16.34 -20.58 -5.69
N PRO A 296 -17.64 -20.36 -5.99
CA PRO A 296 -18.23 -20.66 -7.30
C PRO A 296 -17.90 -19.57 -8.34
N ILE A 297 -16.60 -19.40 -8.61
CA ILE A 297 -16.07 -18.36 -9.47
C ILE A 297 -15.22 -18.98 -10.58
N ASN A 298 -15.32 -18.42 -11.79
CA ASN A 298 -14.43 -18.80 -12.88
C ASN A 298 -13.13 -17.98 -12.81
N LEU A 299 -12.25 -18.35 -11.88
CA LEU A 299 -10.90 -17.81 -11.72
C LEU A 299 -9.95 -18.98 -11.45
N GLN A 300 -8.79 -19.00 -12.11
CA GLN A 300 -7.77 -20.01 -11.83
C GLN A 300 -7.07 -19.68 -10.51
N PRO A 301 -6.80 -20.66 -9.61
CA PRO A 301 -6.05 -20.44 -8.37
C PRO A 301 -4.68 -19.79 -8.62
N THR A 302 -4.02 -20.14 -9.72
CA THR A 302 -2.73 -19.56 -10.15
C THR A 302 -2.81 -18.09 -10.57
N LYS A 303 -4.04 -17.56 -10.75
CA LYS A 303 -4.34 -16.16 -11.07
C LYS A 303 -5.03 -15.42 -9.91
N ALA A 304 -5.24 -16.08 -8.77
CA ALA A 304 -5.73 -15.46 -7.55
C ALA A 304 -4.56 -14.79 -6.82
N TYR A 305 -4.24 -13.55 -7.20
CA TYR A 305 -3.10 -12.82 -6.63
C TYR A 305 -3.43 -12.09 -5.33
N SER A 306 -4.71 -11.83 -5.07
CA SER A 306 -5.16 -11.03 -3.94
C SER A 306 -6.65 -11.26 -3.66
N PRO A 307 -7.15 -10.84 -2.50
CA PRO A 307 -8.58 -10.76 -2.22
C PRO A 307 -9.38 -10.05 -3.33
N ALA A 308 -8.83 -8.99 -3.91
CA ALA A 308 -9.47 -8.25 -4.99
C ALA A 308 -9.63 -9.10 -6.26
N SER A 309 -8.74 -10.06 -6.53
CA SER A 309 -8.86 -10.97 -7.67
C SER A 309 -10.10 -11.86 -7.54
N ILE A 310 -10.29 -12.44 -6.34
CA ILE A 310 -11.47 -13.25 -5.98
C ILE A 310 -12.73 -12.38 -6.02
N GLY A 311 -12.66 -11.17 -5.47
CA GLY A 311 -13.76 -10.22 -5.46
C GLY A 311 -14.27 -9.81 -6.84
N LYS A 312 -13.37 -9.46 -7.76
CA LYS A 312 -13.72 -9.21 -9.17
C LYS A 312 -14.34 -10.43 -9.83
N ALA A 313 -13.86 -11.64 -9.51
CA ALA A 313 -14.42 -12.86 -10.03
C ALA A 313 -15.85 -13.12 -9.50
N TYR A 314 -16.15 -12.76 -8.25
CA TYR A 314 -17.51 -12.77 -7.73
C TYR A 314 -18.43 -11.76 -8.44
N LEU A 315 -17.97 -10.53 -8.71
CA LEU A 315 -18.75 -9.57 -9.48
C LEU A 315 -19.10 -10.13 -10.87
N ARG A 316 -18.15 -10.75 -11.56
CA ARG A 316 -18.41 -11.44 -12.83
C ARG A 316 -19.37 -12.63 -12.66
N ALA A 317 -19.21 -13.41 -11.60
CA ALA A 317 -20.12 -14.51 -11.27
C ALA A 317 -21.54 -13.99 -10.99
N MET A 318 -21.70 -12.76 -10.50
CA MET A 318 -23.00 -12.09 -10.34
C MET A 318 -23.57 -11.51 -11.64
N GLY A 319 -22.85 -11.59 -12.77
CA GLY A 319 -23.25 -10.96 -14.03
C GLY A 319 -22.90 -9.47 -14.14
N ILE A 320 -22.03 -8.97 -13.26
CA ILE A 320 -21.60 -7.57 -13.23
C ILE A 320 -20.30 -7.44 -14.04
N ALA A 321 -20.42 -6.83 -15.22
CA ALA A 321 -19.27 -6.43 -16.03
C ALA A 321 -18.67 -5.11 -15.51
N PRO A 322 -17.36 -4.86 -15.73
CA PRO A 322 -16.75 -3.57 -15.43
C PRO A 322 -17.47 -2.40 -16.10
N ILE A 323 -17.55 -1.27 -15.41
CA ILE A 323 -18.36 -0.11 -15.81
C ILE A 323 -17.90 0.45 -17.16
N LEU A 324 -16.59 0.61 -17.35
CA LEU A 324 -16.03 1.14 -18.61
C LEU A 324 -16.05 0.11 -19.76
N GLU A 325 -16.19 -1.19 -19.45
CA GLU A 325 -16.40 -2.22 -20.49
C GLU A 325 -17.86 -2.23 -20.95
N ARG A 326 -18.83 -2.09 -20.03
CA ARG A 326 -20.26 -2.06 -20.37
C ARG A 326 -20.72 -0.73 -20.97
N GLN A 327 -20.05 0.37 -20.65
CA GLN A 327 -20.34 1.71 -21.16
C GLN A 327 -19.06 2.36 -21.73
N PRO A 328 -18.55 1.90 -22.89
CA PRO A 328 -17.31 2.42 -23.48
C PRO A 328 -17.37 3.93 -23.82
N GLY A 329 -18.57 4.45 -24.07
CA GLY A 329 -18.81 5.87 -24.36
C GLY A 329 -18.96 6.77 -23.13
N PHE A 330 -18.69 6.28 -21.91
CA PHE A 330 -18.75 7.13 -20.71
C PHE A 330 -17.79 8.32 -20.84
N PRO A 331 -18.22 9.58 -20.58
CA PRO A 331 -17.36 10.73 -20.86
C PRO A 331 -16.13 10.77 -19.95
N ALA A 332 -14.95 10.68 -20.55
CA ALA A 332 -13.68 10.53 -19.84
C ALA A 332 -13.30 11.74 -18.98
N ALA A 333 -13.82 12.93 -19.26
CA ALA A 333 -13.61 14.13 -18.43
C ALA A 333 -14.05 13.90 -16.98
N TYR A 334 -15.22 13.27 -16.74
CA TYR A 334 -15.70 12.97 -15.39
C TYR A 334 -14.84 11.94 -14.65
N LEU A 335 -14.16 11.04 -15.38
CA LEU A 335 -13.13 10.15 -14.79
C LEU A 335 -11.94 10.98 -14.31
N GLY A 336 -11.51 11.97 -15.10
CA GLY A 336 -10.49 12.95 -14.71
C GLY A 336 -10.88 13.75 -13.47
N PHE A 337 -12.05 14.38 -13.48
CA PHE A 337 -12.57 15.19 -12.37
C PHE A 337 -12.61 14.37 -11.08
N ALA A 338 -13.21 13.18 -11.12
CA ALA A 338 -13.27 12.33 -9.94
C ALA A 338 -11.91 11.79 -9.49
N GLN A 339 -11.00 11.51 -10.42
CA GLN A 339 -9.64 11.10 -10.10
C GLN A 339 -8.87 12.21 -9.39
N THR A 340 -9.07 13.48 -9.79
CA THR A 340 -8.46 14.63 -9.12
C THR A 340 -9.01 14.81 -7.70
N ALA A 341 -10.31 14.55 -7.52
CA ALA A 341 -11.02 14.53 -6.24
C ALA A 341 -10.73 13.29 -5.36
N PHE A 342 -9.93 12.33 -5.84
CA PHE A 342 -9.76 11.05 -5.15
C PHE A 342 -8.80 11.14 -3.95
N PHE A 343 -9.35 11.45 -2.78
CA PHE A 343 -8.89 11.33 -1.38
C PHE A 343 -8.51 9.91 -0.86
N GLY A 344 -7.46 9.73 -0.05
CA GLY A 344 -7.30 8.56 0.82
C GLY A 344 -8.02 8.73 2.17
N GLY A 345 -7.82 7.81 3.13
CA GLY A 345 -8.28 8.00 4.51
C GLY A 345 -7.63 9.20 5.20
N ARG A 346 -8.29 9.76 6.22
CA ARG A 346 -7.74 10.81 7.09
C ARG A 346 -7.07 10.18 8.31
N THR A 347 -5.85 10.59 8.61
CA THR A 347 -5.10 10.15 9.80
C THR A 347 -4.34 11.35 10.32
N SER A 348 -4.29 11.64 11.63
CA SER A 348 -3.42 12.68 12.21
C SER A 348 -3.17 12.43 13.70
N ALA A 349 -2.14 13.05 14.26
CA ALA A 349 -2.09 13.38 15.69
C ALA A 349 -2.75 14.75 15.92
N HIS A 350 -3.74 14.83 16.81
CA HIS A 350 -4.32 16.10 17.26
C HIS A 350 -3.68 16.61 18.55
N ILE A 351 -3.26 15.68 19.43
CA ILE A 351 -2.45 15.98 20.61
C ILE A 351 -1.11 15.24 20.47
N ARG A 352 -0.04 16.01 20.31
CA ARG A 352 1.30 15.48 20.05
C ARG A 352 2.14 15.42 21.32
N LYS A 353 2.77 14.26 21.56
CA LYS A 353 3.74 13.98 22.63
C LYS A 353 3.25 14.22 24.08
N VAL A 354 1.94 14.42 24.27
CA VAL A 354 1.32 14.51 25.59
C VAL A 354 0.50 13.25 25.82
N PRO A 355 0.82 12.44 26.85
CA PRO A 355 0.00 11.28 27.20
C PRO A 355 -1.34 11.76 27.80
N VAL A 356 -2.45 11.29 27.24
CA VAL A 356 -3.81 11.65 27.69
C VAL A 356 -4.69 10.42 27.87
N PRO A 357 -5.62 10.40 28.83
CA PRO A 357 -6.61 9.34 28.98
C PRO A 357 -7.62 9.41 27.84
N VAL A 358 -7.96 8.25 27.27
CA VAL A 358 -8.79 8.15 26.08
C VAL A 358 -9.83 7.04 26.18
N VAL A 359 -10.93 7.23 25.45
CA VAL A 359 -11.80 6.15 25.00
C VAL A 359 -11.53 5.95 23.50
N PHE A 360 -11.11 4.74 23.12
CA PHE A 360 -10.74 4.42 21.75
C PHE A 360 -11.97 3.88 21.03
N VAL A 361 -12.36 4.56 19.96
CA VAL A 361 -13.55 4.21 19.17
C VAL A 361 -13.20 3.90 17.72
N ASP A 362 -13.95 3.00 17.11
CA ASP A 362 -13.72 2.51 15.75
C ASP A 362 -15.06 2.28 15.02
N PHE A 363 -15.14 2.68 13.75
CA PHE A 363 -16.32 2.48 12.92
C PHE A 363 -16.36 1.08 12.32
N LEU A 364 -17.46 0.36 12.58
CA LEU A 364 -17.74 -0.94 11.98
C LEU A 364 -17.71 -0.85 10.45
N SER A 365 -16.66 -1.40 9.85
CA SER A 365 -16.53 -1.56 8.38
C SER A 365 -16.85 -0.26 7.64
N MET A 366 -16.12 0.81 7.95
CA MET A 366 -16.36 2.18 7.47
C MET A 366 -16.75 2.25 5.98
N TYR A 367 -15.95 1.66 5.07
CA TYR A 367 -16.22 1.73 3.64
C TYR A 367 -17.49 0.97 3.20
N PRO A 368 -17.74 -0.30 3.61
CA PRO A 368 -19.04 -0.93 3.42
C PRO A 368 -20.23 -0.13 4.00
N THR A 369 -20.06 0.46 5.19
CA THR A 369 -21.12 1.24 5.85
C THR A 369 -21.51 2.46 5.02
N VAL A 370 -20.55 3.28 4.59
CA VAL A 370 -20.85 4.48 3.78
C VAL A 370 -21.32 4.13 2.36
N ASN A 371 -20.88 2.99 1.80
CA ASN A 371 -21.46 2.46 0.55
C ASN A 371 -22.96 2.21 0.69
N GLY A 372 -23.36 1.54 1.78
CA GLY A 372 -24.75 1.25 2.08
C GLY A 372 -25.57 2.52 2.35
N LEU A 373 -25.01 3.50 3.08
CA LEU A 373 -25.68 4.78 3.37
C LEU A 373 -25.94 5.63 2.12
N MET A 374 -24.99 5.69 1.19
CA MET A 374 -25.15 6.38 -0.09
C MET A 374 -25.91 5.56 -1.16
N GLY A 375 -26.21 4.30 -0.84
CA GLY A 375 -26.85 3.36 -1.76
C GLY A 375 -26.03 3.06 -3.01
N LEU A 376 -24.69 3.01 -2.94
CA LEU A 376 -23.83 2.98 -4.12
C LEU A 376 -23.95 1.68 -4.97
N TRP A 377 -24.48 0.60 -4.39
CA TRP A 377 -24.70 -0.66 -5.11
C TRP A 377 -25.59 -0.51 -6.36
N LYS A 378 -26.50 0.47 -6.35
CA LYS A 378 -27.33 0.80 -7.52
C LYS A 378 -26.49 1.19 -8.75
N PHE A 379 -25.35 1.85 -8.56
CA PHE A 379 -24.44 2.21 -9.66
C PHE A 379 -23.66 0.99 -10.15
N VAL A 380 -23.27 0.09 -9.24
CA VAL A 380 -22.56 -1.15 -9.61
C VAL A 380 -23.44 -2.04 -10.48
N THR A 381 -24.74 -2.09 -10.19
CA THR A 381 -25.72 -2.95 -10.86
C THR A 381 -26.54 -2.25 -11.96
N ALA A 382 -26.34 -0.95 -12.19
CA ALA A 382 -27.02 -0.19 -13.23
C ALA A 382 -26.59 -0.62 -14.64
N GLN A 383 -27.50 -0.47 -15.61
CA GLN A 383 -27.17 -0.64 -17.02
C GLN A 383 -26.28 0.50 -17.50
N GLU A 384 -26.64 1.73 -17.14
CA GLU A 384 -25.93 2.96 -17.51
C GLU A 384 -25.74 3.85 -16.29
N ILE A 385 -24.66 4.62 -16.26
CA ILE A 385 -24.45 5.72 -15.32
C ILE A 385 -24.35 7.01 -16.11
N ARG A 386 -25.15 8.02 -15.75
CA ARG A 386 -25.11 9.36 -16.34
C ARG A 386 -24.55 10.38 -15.35
N ALA A 387 -23.78 11.33 -15.87
CA ALA A 387 -23.38 12.53 -15.15
C ALA A 387 -24.33 13.67 -15.52
N PHE A 388 -25.10 14.17 -14.56
CA PHE A 388 -26.07 15.26 -14.75
C PHE A 388 -25.46 16.57 -14.24
N THR A 389 -25.27 17.55 -15.14
CA THR A 389 -24.53 18.81 -14.85
C THR A 389 -25.39 19.96 -14.36
N ASN A 390 -26.69 19.99 -14.67
CA ASN A 390 -27.58 21.09 -14.30
C ASN A 390 -28.06 20.97 -12.84
N CYS A 391 -27.13 20.88 -11.89
CA CYS A 391 -27.41 20.59 -10.48
C CYS A 391 -26.72 21.53 -9.49
N GLN A 392 -26.03 22.57 -9.95
CA GLN A 392 -25.31 23.49 -9.07
C GLN A 392 -26.22 24.13 -8.00
N ASP A 393 -27.33 24.76 -8.41
CA ASP A 393 -28.28 25.41 -7.49
C ASP A 393 -28.87 24.43 -6.46
N GLU A 394 -29.14 23.21 -6.91
CA GLU A 394 -29.66 22.14 -6.05
C GLU A 394 -28.63 21.74 -4.99
N VAL A 395 -27.35 21.60 -5.39
CA VAL A 395 -26.25 21.29 -4.48
C VAL A 395 -26.00 22.45 -3.50
N GLU A 396 -26.02 23.69 -3.96
CA GLU A 396 -25.89 24.85 -3.08
C GLU A 396 -27.02 24.91 -2.05
N ARG A 397 -28.27 24.68 -2.47
CA ARG A 397 -29.43 24.65 -1.58
C ARG A 397 -29.31 23.52 -0.54
N PHE A 398 -28.88 22.34 -0.97
CA PHE A 398 -28.59 21.21 -0.08
C PHE A 398 -27.55 21.58 0.97
N LEU A 399 -26.43 22.18 0.57
CA LEU A 399 -25.34 22.56 1.48
C LEU A 399 -25.73 23.69 2.44
N ARG A 400 -26.47 24.70 1.99
CA ARG A 400 -26.98 25.79 2.85
C ARG A 400 -27.93 25.27 3.92
N GLY A 401 -28.72 24.25 3.58
CA GLY A 401 -29.65 23.61 4.51
C GLY A 401 -29.05 22.50 5.36
N LEU A 402 -27.76 22.19 5.22
CA LEU A 402 -27.12 21.06 5.90
C LEU A 402 -26.86 21.38 7.38
N THR A 403 -27.30 20.51 8.28
CA THR A 403 -27.04 20.59 9.73
C THR A 403 -26.51 19.26 10.26
N PRO A 404 -25.86 19.23 11.45
CA PRO A 404 -25.43 17.99 12.08
C PRO A 404 -26.57 16.96 12.22
N GLU A 405 -27.78 17.40 12.57
CA GLU A 405 -28.97 16.55 12.74
C GLU A 405 -29.37 15.89 11.43
N LYS A 406 -29.36 16.65 10.32
CA LYS A 406 -29.62 16.10 8.98
C LYS A 406 -28.57 15.07 8.59
N LEU A 407 -27.31 15.24 8.99
CA LEU A 407 -26.27 14.25 8.71
C LEU A 407 -26.42 12.94 9.51
N PHE A 408 -27.19 12.94 10.60
CA PHE A 408 -27.60 11.72 11.32
C PHE A 408 -28.82 11.02 10.68
N LEU A 409 -29.43 11.60 9.64
CA LEU A 409 -30.48 10.95 8.86
C LEU A 409 -29.88 10.16 7.68
N ARG A 410 -30.22 8.87 7.58
CA ARG A 410 -29.73 8.01 6.48
C ARG A 410 -30.15 8.51 5.09
N SER A 411 -31.33 9.13 4.99
CA SER A 411 -31.85 9.66 3.71
C SER A 411 -30.93 10.71 3.10
N THR A 412 -30.35 11.60 3.92
CA THR A 412 -29.41 12.65 3.50
C THR A 412 -28.21 12.09 2.74
N TRP A 413 -27.73 10.89 3.12
CA TRP A 413 -26.56 10.28 2.49
C TRP A 413 -26.84 9.83 1.04
N ASN A 414 -28.10 9.59 0.67
CA ASN A 414 -28.47 9.23 -0.71
C ASN A 414 -28.32 10.39 -1.71
N GLU A 415 -28.24 11.63 -1.22
CA GLU A 415 -28.08 12.85 -2.03
C GLU A 415 -26.60 13.21 -2.26
N LEU A 416 -25.68 12.57 -1.52
CA LEU A 416 -24.24 12.81 -1.58
C LEU A 416 -23.49 12.29 -2.83
N PRO A 417 -24.01 11.36 -3.67
CA PRO A 417 -23.35 10.94 -4.92
C PRO A 417 -23.21 12.02 -6.01
N ALA A 418 -22.42 13.05 -5.72
CA ALA A 418 -22.17 14.21 -6.56
C ALA A 418 -20.72 14.71 -6.42
N PHE A 419 -20.31 15.57 -7.34
CA PHE A 419 -19.02 16.23 -7.36
C PHE A 419 -19.19 17.71 -7.63
N VAL A 420 -18.32 18.53 -7.05
CA VAL A 420 -18.36 19.98 -7.18
C VAL A 420 -16.97 20.53 -7.44
N LYS A 421 -16.88 21.53 -8.29
CA LYS A 421 -15.67 22.33 -8.50
C LYS A 421 -15.76 23.56 -7.61
N VAL A 422 -14.81 23.68 -6.69
CA VAL A 422 -14.80 24.72 -5.65
C VAL A 422 -13.61 25.63 -5.85
N VAL A 423 -13.82 26.94 -5.75
CA VAL A 423 -12.76 27.94 -5.59
C VAL A 423 -12.53 28.11 -4.08
N PRO A 424 -11.42 27.58 -3.52
CA PRO A 424 -11.24 27.56 -2.07
C PRO A 424 -10.98 28.95 -1.51
N ASN A 425 -11.63 29.30 -0.40
CA ASN A 425 -11.41 30.54 0.33
C ASN A 425 -11.41 30.29 1.85
N GLY A 426 -10.41 29.56 2.34
CA GLY A 426 -10.33 29.13 3.73
C GLY A 426 -11.23 27.94 4.08
N ASP A 427 -11.79 27.30 3.06
CA ASP A 427 -12.63 26.11 3.21
C ASP A 427 -11.78 24.91 3.65
N LEU A 428 -12.37 24.03 4.44
CA LEU A 428 -11.66 22.92 5.04
C LEU A 428 -11.69 21.69 4.13
N LEU A 429 -10.69 21.58 3.27
CA LEU A 429 -10.70 20.62 2.16
C LEU A 429 -9.50 19.67 2.20
N PRO A 430 -9.65 18.42 1.72
CA PRO A 430 -8.51 17.53 1.56
C PRO A 430 -7.57 18.07 0.46
N SER A 431 -6.27 18.04 0.72
CA SER A 431 -5.25 18.41 -0.26
C SER A 431 -4.06 17.46 -0.19
N ARG A 432 -3.32 17.36 -1.30
CA ARG A 432 -2.03 16.66 -1.36
C ARG A 432 -0.92 17.65 -1.54
N ALA A 433 0.03 17.67 -0.63
CA ALA A 433 1.19 18.54 -0.73
C ALA A 433 2.40 17.86 -0.11
N LYS A 434 3.58 18.42 -0.39
CA LYS A 434 4.77 18.17 0.41
C LYS A 434 4.74 19.08 1.63
N TYR A 435 4.12 18.63 2.72
CA TYR A 435 4.00 19.44 3.94
C TYR A 435 5.31 19.56 4.72
N SER A 436 6.28 18.69 4.44
CA SER A 436 7.65 18.73 4.97
C SER A 436 8.63 18.78 3.82
N SER A 437 9.63 19.67 3.92
CA SER A 437 10.77 19.71 2.99
C SER A 437 11.64 18.45 3.04
N ALA A 438 11.60 17.71 4.16
CA ALA A 438 12.34 16.46 4.33
C ALA A 438 11.63 15.25 3.70
N SER A 439 10.37 15.40 3.26
CA SER A 439 9.61 14.31 2.65
C SER A 439 9.56 14.46 1.13
N ASN A 440 9.85 13.36 0.45
CA ASN A 440 9.68 13.25 -0.99
C ASN A 440 8.23 12.91 -1.40
N ASP A 441 7.35 12.63 -0.43
CA ASP A 441 5.99 12.16 -0.67
C ASP A 441 4.94 13.28 -0.68
N PHE A 442 3.94 13.13 -1.55
CA PHE A 442 2.71 13.92 -1.51
C PHE A 442 1.75 13.36 -0.46
N GLN A 443 1.81 13.93 0.74
CA GLN A 443 0.97 13.54 1.87
C GLN A 443 -0.43 14.15 1.74
N VAL A 444 -1.46 13.42 2.20
CA VAL A 444 -2.84 13.91 2.26
C VAL A 444 -3.11 14.53 3.62
N ALA A 445 -3.74 15.71 3.64
CA ALA A 445 -4.23 16.36 4.86
C ALA A 445 -5.54 17.10 4.60
N VAL A 446 -6.29 17.39 5.67
CA VAL A 446 -7.50 18.21 5.63
C VAL A 446 -7.17 19.54 6.31
N ASN A 447 -7.04 20.60 5.52
CA ASN A 447 -6.52 21.91 5.93
C ASN A 447 -7.39 23.04 5.36
N HIS A 448 -7.23 24.25 5.88
CA HIS A 448 -7.87 25.44 5.31
C HIS A 448 -7.18 25.77 3.98
N LEU A 449 -7.91 25.66 2.87
CA LEU A 449 -7.36 25.82 1.53
C LEU A 449 -7.81 27.16 0.93
N TYR A 450 -6.86 27.86 0.31
CA TYR A 450 -7.07 29.16 -0.34
C TYR A 450 -6.62 29.08 -1.80
N ALA A 451 -7.40 29.69 -2.69
CA ALA A 451 -7.07 29.85 -4.10
C ALA A 451 -5.77 30.64 -4.31
N SER A 452 -5.16 30.45 -5.48
CA SER A 452 -3.95 31.17 -5.88
C SER A 452 -4.24 32.64 -6.21
N ASP A 453 -3.29 33.55 -5.96
CA ASP A 453 -3.41 34.96 -6.38
C ASP A 453 -3.38 35.12 -7.90
N HIS A 454 -2.65 34.25 -8.59
CA HIS A 454 -2.45 34.34 -10.03
C HIS A 454 -3.54 33.61 -10.83
N ALA A 455 -4.36 32.80 -10.16
CA ALA A 455 -5.48 32.08 -10.74
C ALA A 455 -6.67 32.01 -9.74
N PRO A 456 -7.22 33.16 -9.29
CA PRO A 456 -8.19 33.22 -8.21
C PRO A 456 -9.56 32.60 -8.56
N LEU A 457 -9.78 32.26 -9.83
CA LEU A 457 -10.98 31.58 -10.33
C LEU A 457 -10.75 30.10 -10.66
N GLU A 458 -9.52 29.59 -10.55
CA GLU A 458 -9.22 28.19 -10.82
C GLU A 458 -9.70 27.32 -9.65
N GLY A 459 -10.83 26.64 -9.85
CA GLY A 459 -11.40 25.72 -8.88
C GLY A 459 -10.83 24.31 -8.95
N LEU A 460 -10.91 23.58 -7.83
CA LEU A 460 -10.55 22.16 -7.73
C LEU A 460 -11.79 21.30 -7.56
N TRP A 461 -11.77 20.09 -8.11
CA TRP A 461 -12.87 19.13 -7.95
C TRP A 461 -12.78 18.39 -6.62
N PHE A 462 -13.93 18.28 -5.94
CA PHE A 462 -14.11 17.52 -4.72
C PHE A 462 -15.36 16.65 -4.81
N SER A 463 -15.36 15.55 -4.05
CA SER A 463 -16.60 14.81 -3.81
C SER A 463 -17.52 15.68 -2.94
N LEU A 464 -18.84 15.64 -3.17
CA LEU A 464 -19.80 16.35 -2.33
C LEU A 464 -19.69 15.98 -0.83
N PRO A 465 -19.40 14.72 -0.44
CA PRO A 465 -19.11 14.39 0.95
C PRO A 465 -17.96 15.20 1.58
N ASP A 466 -16.88 15.48 0.84
CA ASP A 466 -15.77 16.30 1.35
C ASP A 466 -16.21 17.75 1.59
N VAL A 467 -17.06 18.28 0.70
CA VAL A 467 -17.59 19.64 0.83
C VAL A 467 -18.61 19.73 1.96
N ALA A 468 -19.46 18.71 2.12
CA ALA A 468 -20.35 18.58 3.28
C ALA A 468 -19.56 18.53 4.59
N ALA A 469 -18.40 17.86 4.62
CA ALA A 469 -17.52 17.83 5.79
C ALA A 469 -16.93 19.22 6.08
N SER A 470 -16.57 19.98 5.04
CA SER A 470 -16.14 21.37 5.19
C SER A 470 -17.26 22.23 5.77
N VAL A 471 -18.49 22.16 5.22
CA VAL A 471 -19.64 22.92 5.72
C VAL A 471 -19.92 22.60 7.19
N LEU A 472 -19.93 21.31 7.55
CA LEU A 472 -20.13 20.88 8.94
C LEU A 472 -19.11 21.47 9.91
N LEU A 473 -17.83 21.50 9.52
CA LEU A 473 -16.75 21.92 10.40
C LEU A 473 -16.47 23.43 10.38
N THR A 474 -16.97 24.16 9.39
CA THR A 474 -16.71 25.60 9.23
C THR A 474 -17.96 26.46 9.32
N GLY A 475 -19.16 25.88 9.16
CA GLY A 475 -20.42 26.61 9.01
C GLY A 475 -20.54 27.37 7.69
N LYS A 476 -19.58 27.23 6.76
CA LYS A 476 -19.50 28.01 5.52
C LYS A 476 -19.71 27.12 4.29
N VAL A 477 -20.59 27.56 3.39
CA VAL A 477 -20.73 26.96 2.04
C VAL A 477 -19.63 27.52 1.12
N PRO A 478 -18.76 26.67 0.54
CA PRO A 478 -17.71 27.13 -0.36
C PRO A 478 -18.25 27.72 -1.67
N LYS A 479 -17.43 28.50 -2.38
CA LYS A 479 -17.78 29.04 -3.70
C LYS A 479 -17.74 27.91 -4.74
N ILE A 480 -18.92 27.42 -5.14
CA ILE A 480 -19.08 26.41 -6.19
C ILE A 480 -19.12 27.11 -7.55
N VAL A 481 -18.38 26.56 -8.52
CA VAL A 481 -18.32 27.09 -9.90
C VAL A 481 -18.75 26.06 -10.95
N ASP A 482 -18.87 24.80 -10.57
CA ASP A 482 -19.38 23.72 -11.40
C ASP A 482 -19.82 22.55 -10.51
N ALA A 483 -20.75 21.73 -10.98
CA ALA A 483 -21.24 20.55 -10.27
C ALA A 483 -21.79 19.48 -11.21
N PHE A 484 -21.63 18.22 -10.85
CA PHE A 484 -22.38 17.13 -11.50
C PHE A 484 -22.81 16.04 -10.51
N LYS A 485 -23.98 15.45 -10.78
CA LYS A 485 -24.55 14.34 -10.02
C LYS A 485 -24.48 13.04 -10.80
N LEU A 486 -24.36 11.92 -10.09
CA LEU A 486 -24.44 10.60 -10.70
C LEU A 486 -25.84 10.03 -10.63
N VAL A 487 -26.34 9.59 -11.79
CA VAL A 487 -27.66 8.99 -11.91
C VAL A 487 -27.52 7.57 -12.47
N PRO A 488 -27.94 6.53 -11.74
CA PRO A 488 -28.00 5.16 -12.22
C PRO A 488 -29.27 4.96 -13.06
N ILE A 489 -29.14 4.35 -14.25
CA ILE A 489 -30.29 4.05 -15.13
C ILE A 489 -30.42 2.53 -15.33
N GLY A 490 -31.62 2.02 -15.09
CA GLY A 490 -31.96 0.60 -15.24
C GLY A 490 -31.20 -0.34 -14.29
N LYS A 491 -31.42 -1.65 -14.44
CA LYS A 491 -30.63 -2.71 -13.78
C LYS A 491 -30.12 -3.70 -14.83
N LEU A 492 -28.89 -4.19 -14.66
CA LEU A 492 -28.30 -5.16 -15.58
C LEU A 492 -29.23 -6.39 -15.75
N PRO A 493 -29.55 -6.80 -16.99
CA PRO A 493 -30.46 -7.93 -17.21
C PRO A 493 -29.84 -9.25 -16.77
N GLY A 494 -28.53 -9.43 -16.98
CA GLY A 494 -27.78 -10.65 -16.65
C GLY A 494 -27.41 -10.86 -15.17
N LEU A 495 -27.97 -10.08 -14.25
CA LEU A 495 -27.72 -10.24 -12.82
C LEU A 495 -28.23 -11.60 -12.32
N ARG A 496 -27.34 -12.37 -11.69
CA ARG A 496 -27.63 -13.71 -11.17
C ARG A 496 -27.14 -13.88 -9.72
N PRO A 497 -27.88 -14.63 -8.87
CA PRO A 497 -27.42 -14.94 -7.53
C PRO A 497 -26.11 -15.73 -7.52
N VAL A 498 -25.33 -15.59 -6.45
CA VAL A 498 -24.11 -16.37 -6.23
C VAL A 498 -24.00 -16.77 -4.76
N ARG A 499 -23.33 -17.90 -4.50
CA ARG A 499 -23.08 -18.42 -3.16
C ARG A 499 -21.64 -18.10 -2.73
N LEU A 500 -21.45 -17.11 -1.88
CA LEU A 500 -20.13 -16.69 -1.41
C LEU A 500 -19.53 -17.74 -0.49
N SER A 501 -18.28 -18.13 -0.80
CA SER A 501 -17.52 -19.19 -0.12
C SER A 501 -18.33 -20.49 0.04
N GLY A 502 -19.26 -20.75 -0.89
CA GLY A 502 -20.09 -21.96 -0.86
C GLY A 502 -21.14 -21.95 0.25
N GLU A 503 -21.31 -20.85 0.99
CA GLU A 503 -22.17 -20.78 2.17
C GLU A 503 -23.26 -19.71 2.08
N VAL A 504 -22.91 -18.51 1.63
CA VAL A 504 -23.77 -17.32 1.75
C VAL A 504 -24.39 -16.95 0.40
N TRP A 505 -25.70 -17.14 0.25
CA TRP A 505 -26.42 -16.68 -0.94
C TRP A 505 -26.55 -15.15 -0.98
N VAL A 506 -26.20 -14.56 -2.12
CA VAL A 506 -26.40 -13.14 -2.41
C VAL A 506 -27.09 -13.01 -3.77
N ASN A 507 -28.27 -12.40 -3.79
CA ASN A 507 -28.96 -12.01 -5.00
C ASN A 507 -28.67 -10.53 -5.31
N PRO A 508 -27.80 -10.22 -6.31
CA PRO A 508 -27.40 -8.85 -6.61
C PRO A 508 -28.56 -7.96 -7.12
N ARG A 509 -29.70 -8.54 -7.52
CA ARG A 509 -30.87 -7.81 -8.00
C ARG A 509 -31.66 -7.14 -6.86
N THR A 510 -31.65 -7.76 -5.68
CA THR A 510 -32.45 -7.37 -4.51
C THR A 510 -31.61 -7.03 -3.29
N GLN A 511 -30.35 -7.47 -3.23
CA GLN A 511 -29.45 -7.28 -2.10
C GLN A 511 -28.21 -6.48 -2.49
N ASP A 512 -27.78 -5.61 -1.57
CA ASP A 512 -26.46 -4.97 -1.63
C ASP A 512 -25.40 -5.96 -1.15
N LEU A 513 -24.39 -6.23 -1.98
CA LEU A 513 -23.32 -7.17 -1.68
C LEU A 513 -22.56 -6.77 -0.41
N TYR A 514 -22.18 -5.50 -0.28
CA TYR A 514 -21.35 -5.02 0.82
C TYR A 514 -22.10 -5.10 2.14
N ARG A 515 -23.37 -4.68 2.15
CA ARG A 515 -24.24 -4.83 3.33
C ARG A 515 -24.40 -6.30 3.71
N THR A 516 -24.69 -7.15 2.73
CA THR A 516 -24.91 -8.59 2.97
C THR A 516 -23.66 -9.27 3.52
N LEU A 517 -22.47 -8.93 3.00
CA LEU A 517 -21.20 -9.45 3.52
C LEU A 517 -21.01 -9.15 5.02
N ILE A 518 -21.28 -7.91 5.45
CA ILE A 518 -21.11 -7.51 6.85
C ILE A 518 -22.19 -8.14 7.74
N GLU A 519 -23.45 -8.17 7.30
CA GLU A 519 -24.55 -8.84 8.01
C GLU A 519 -24.26 -10.32 8.23
N GLN A 520 -23.80 -11.00 7.18
CA GLN A 520 -23.52 -12.43 7.21
C GLN A 520 -22.34 -12.72 8.12
N ARG A 521 -21.27 -11.94 8.02
CA ARG A 521 -20.12 -11.99 8.92
C ARG A 521 -20.53 -11.93 10.40
N LYS A 522 -21.48 -11.06 10.76
CA LYS A 522 -21.98 -10.95 12.15
C LYS A 522 -22.97 -12.05 12.55
N SER A 523 -23.74 -12.58 11.61
CA SER A 523 -24.66 -13.70 11.88
C SER A 523 -23.93 -15.03 12.16
N GLN A 524 -22.75 -15.27 11.57
CA GLN A 524 -22.05 -16.56 11.71
C GLN A 524 -21.55 -16.83 13.12
N ALA A 525 -21.24 -15.79 13.92
CA ALA A 525 -20.90 -15.95 15.33
C ALA A 525 -22.04 -16.60 16.17
N LYS A 526 -23.25 -16.73 15.60
CA LYS A 526 -24.43 -17.30 16.23
C LYS A 526 -24.92 -18.61 15.58
N LYS A 527 -24.28 -19.15 14.53
CA LYS A 527 -24.73 -20.41 13.92
C LYS A 527 -24.36 -21.61 14.79
N GLN A 528 -25.37 -22.29 15.33
CA GLN A 528 -25.22 -23.59 15.99
C GLN A 528 -24.84 -24.66 14.95
N GLY A 529 -23.84 -25.50 15.25
CA GLY A 529 -23.45 -26.66 14.44
C GLY A 529 -22.28 -26.48 13.46
N MET A 530 -21.71 -25.27 13.31
CA MET A 530 -20.48 -25.06 12.52
C MET A 530 -19.24 -25.19 13.41
N ALA A 531 -18.22 -25.91 12.95
CA ALA A 531 -16.94 -25.98 13.65
C ALA A 531 -16.33 -24.57 13.79
N ARG A 532 -15.80 -24.24 14.97
CA ARG A 532 -15.27 -22.90 15.29
C ARG A 532 -14.23 -22.42 14.28
N GLU A 533 -13.39 -23.33 13.80
CA GLU A 533 -12.36 -23.01 12.81
C GLU A 533 -12.94 -22.62 11.45
N ASP A 534 -13.99 -23.30 10.99
CA ASP A 534 -14.66 -22.97 9.73
C ASP A 534 -15.39 -21.63 9.82
N ALA A 535 -16.01 -21.35 10.97
CA ALA A 535 -16.63 -20.05 11.25
C ALA A 535 -15.58 -18.91 11.22
N ASP A 536 -14.42 -19.13 11.85
CA ASP A 536 -13.31 -18.16 11.86
C ASP A 536 -12.70 -17.95 10.47
N ARG A 537 -12.57 -19.00 9.65
CA ARG A 537 -12.11 -18.89 8.25
C ARG A 537 -13.10 -18.12 7.39
N LEU A 538 -14.41 -18.41 7.52
CA LEU A 538 -15.46 -17.71 6.81
C LEU A 538 -15.56 -16.23 7.23
N ASP A 539 -15.46 -15.89 8.52
CA ASP A 539 -15.42 -14.49 9.00
C ASP A 539 -14.28 -13.71 8.32
N LYS A 540 -13.09 -14.30 8.31
CA LYS A 540 -11.92 -13.71 7.65
C LYS A 540 -12.16 -13.54 6.16
N ALA A 541 -12.62 -14.57 5.45
CA ALA A 541 -12.90 -14.51 4.02
C ALA A 541 -13.92 -13.41 3.66
N LEU A 542 -15.02 -13.31 4.42
CA LEU A 542 -16.06 -12.29 4.21
C LEU A 542 -15.55 -10.88 4.49
N LYS A 543 -14.79 -10.68 5.59
CA LYS A 543 -14.16 -9.39 5.91
C LYS A 543 -13.25 -8.93 4.77
N VAL A 544 -12.42 -9.86 4.30
CA VAL A 544 -11.41 -9.63 3.27
C VAL A 544 -12.07 -9.30 1.93
N LEU A 545 -13.09 -10.05 1.55
CA LEU A 545 -13.89 -9.80 0.35
C LEU A 545 -14.58 -8.42 0.40
N ALA A 546 -15.18 -8.05 1.54
CA ALA A 546 -15.86 -6.77 1.71
C ALA A 546 -14.88 -5.58 1.56
N ASN A 547 -13.73 -5.65 2.20
CA ASN A 547 -12.73 -4.58 2.11
C ASN A 547 -12.12 -4.48 0.71
N ALA A 548 -11.84 -5.62 0.07
CA ALA A 548 -11.22 -5.65 -1.25
C ALA A 548 -12.12 -5.11 -2.36
N THR A 549 -13.43 -5.38 -2.29
CA THR A 549 -14.39 -5.04 -3.35
C THR A 549 -15.16 -3.75 -3.13
N SER A 550 -15.18 -3.22 -1.90
CA SER A 550 -15.94 -2.00 -1.58
C SER A 550 -15.33 -0.76 -2.22
N TYR A 551 -14.00 -0.56 -2.13
CA TYR A 551 -13.35 0.64 -2.69
C TYR A 551 -12.14 0.33 -3.59
N GLY A 552 -11.30 -0.64 -3.20
CA GLY A 552 -9.95 -0.77 -3.75
C GLY A 552 -9.90 -1.03 -5.25
N ILE A 553 -10.84 -1.84 -5.76
CA ILE A 553 -10.94 -2.15 -7.20
C ILE A 553 -11.32 -0.94 -8.06
N TYR A 554 -12.08 0.02 -7.51
CA TYR A 554 -12.53 1.22 -8.23
C TYR A 554 -11.42 2.27 -8.33
N ALA A 555 -10.40 2.21 -7.47
CA ALA A 555 -9.23 3.08 -7.48
C ALA A 555 -7.95 2.39 -8.01
N GLU A 556 -8.07 1.21 -8.60
CA GLU A 556 -6.90 0.45 -9.06
C GLU A 556 -6.28 1.09 -10.30
N MET A 557 -4.98 1.41 -10.20
CA MET A 557 -4.14 1.82 -11.32
C MET A 557 -2.93 0.88 -11.37
N ASN A 558 -2.50 0.49 -12.56
CA ASN A 558 -1.45 -0.48 -12.79
C ASN A 558 -0.29 0.16 -13.53
N ARG A 559 0.80 0.45 -12.82
CA ARG A 559 2.04 0.95 -13.41
C ARG A 559 2.57 -0.03 -14.47
N GLN A 560 2.92 0.49 -15.63
CA GLN A 560 3.58 -0.23 -16.71
C GLN A 560 5.07 0.09 -16.71
N GLU A 561 5.89 -0.95 -16.66
CA GLU A 561 7.33 -0.81 -16.82
C GLU A 561 7.65 -0.69 -18.31
N THR A 562 8.27 0.42 -18.72
CA THR A 562 8.68 0.64 -20.11
C THR A 562 10.11 1.15 -20.17
N GLU A 563 10.80 0.88 -21.29
CA GLU A 563 12.22 1.23 -21.47
C GLU A 563 12.43 2.66 -22.00
N LYS A 564 11.38 3.26 -22.58
CA LYS A 564 11.43 4.58 -23.22
C LYS A 564 10.20 5.36 -22.81
N ARG A 565 10.31 6.70 -22.75
CA ARG A 565 9.15 7.54 -22.53
C ARG A 565 8.08 7.30 -23.60
N VAL A 566 6.83 7.23 -23.16
CA VAL A 566 5.66 7.03 -24.01
C VAL A 566 4.74 8.23 -23.89
N LYS A 567 4.13 8.61 -25.02
CA LYS A 567 3.08 9.61 -25.03
C LYS A 567 1.80 9.03 -24.43
N VAL A 568 1.19 9.78 -23.53
CA VAL A 568 -0.05 9.42 -22.83
C VAL A 568 -0.99 10.61 -22.91
N ARG A 569 -2.25 10.34 -23.28
CA ARG A 569 -3.35 11.31 -23.18
C ARG A 569 -3.96 11.21 -21.80
N CYS A 570 -4.14 12.34 -21.11
CA CYS A 570 -4.56 12.40 -19.71
C CYS A 570 -5.81 13.27 -19.56
N GLN A 571 -6.71 12.85 -18.67
CA GLN A 571 -7.85 13.64 -18.20
C GLN A 571 -7.53 14.19 -16.80
N GLY A 572 -7.70 15.50 -16.64
CA GLY A 572 -7.33 16.24 -15.43
C GLY A 572 -8.52 16.99 -14.83
N ILE A 573 -8.29 18.24 -14.39
CA ILE A 573 -9.31 19.12 -13.78
C ILE A 573 -10.13 19.93 -14.81
N ASP A 574 -9.67 19.96 -16.06
CA ASP A 574 -10.34 20.61 -17.18
C ASP A 574 -11.07 19.59 -18.06
N PRO A 575 -12.15 20.00 -18.74
CA PRO A 575 -12.87 19.12 -19.68
C PRO A 575 -11.99 18.60 -20.82
N GLU A 576 -11.08 19.43 -21.32
CA GLU A 576 -10.19 19.08 -22.41
C GLU A 576 -8.99 18.26 -21.91
N PRO A 577 -8.75 17.07 -22.50
CA PRO A 577 -7.55 16.31 -22.18
C PRO A 577 -6.28 17.00 -22.69
N TYR A 578 -5.15 16.57 -22.15
CA TYR A 578 -3.83 16.97 -22.61
C TYR A 578 -2.94 15.75 -22.87
N GLU A 579 -1.84 15.94 -23.60
CA GLU A 579 -0.84 14.91 -23.82
C GLU A 579 0.45 15.22 -23.07
N CYS A 580 1.08 14.18 -22.51
CA CYS A 580 2.40 14.28 -21.91
C CYS A 580 3.24 13.01 -22.18
N SER A 581 4.53 13.07 -21.86
CA SER A 581 5.48 11.98 -22.13
C SER A 581 6.07 11.45 -20.83
N VAL A 582 5.76 10.21 -20.46
CA VAL A 582 6.15 9.59 -19.17
C VAL A 582 6.91 8.28 -19.38
N LEU A 583 7.82 7.94 -18.47
CA LEU A 583 8.60 6.70 -18.56
C LEU A 583 7.81 5.46 -18.12
N HIS A 584 6.97 5.59 -17.09
CA HIS A 584 6.21 4.47 -16.53
C HIS A 584 4.74 4.85 -16.40
N PRO A 585 3.95 4.77 -17.49
CA PRO A 585 2.55 5.16 -17.43
C PRO A 585 1.74 4.19 -16.56
N GLU A 586 0.62 4.66 -16.05
CA GLU A 586 -0.36 3.84 -15.35
C GLU A 586 -1.50 3.46 -16.29
N ASN A 587 -2.03 2.24 -16.15
CA ASN A 587 -3.24 1.81 -16.80
C ASN A 587 -4.34 1.55 -15.75
N PRO A 588 -5.57 2.05 -15.94
CA PRO A 588 -6.68 1.69 -15.08
C PRO A 588 -6.83 0.16 -14.93
N GLY A 589 -7.08 -0.28 -13.70
CA GLY A 589 -7.46 -1.66 -13.42
C GLY A 589 -8.80 -2.02 -14.07
N GLU A 590 -9.08 -3.31 -14.14
CA GLU A 590 -10.28 -3.85 -14.82
C GLU A 590 -11.57 -3.16 -14.37
N PHE A 591 -11.78 -3.03 -13.06
CA PHE A 591 -12.96 -2.41 -12.46
C PHE A 591 -12.73 -0.95 -12.04
N CYS A 592 -11.65 -0.31 -12.51
CA CYS A 592 -11.34 1.05 -12.14
C CYS A 592 -12.46 1.99 -12.57
N PHE A 593 -13.00 2.74 -11.60
CA PHE A 593 -14.04 3.72 -11.80
C PHE A 593 -13.93 4.77 -10.69
N PRO A 594 -13.06 5.79 -10.87
CA PRO A 594 -12.68 6.74 -9.82
C PRO A 594 -13.84 7.45 -9.13
N LEU A 595 -14.98 7.63 -9.82
CA LEU A 595 -16.18 8.23 -9.27
C LEU A 595 -16.67 7.53 -7.99
N LEU A 596 -16.76 6.20 -8.01
CA LEU A 596 -17.16 5.45 -6.81
C LEU A 596 -16.08 5.51 -5.74
N ALA A 597 -14.80 5.37 -6.12
CA ALA A 597 -13.70 5.42 -5.15
C ALA A 597 -13.65 6.75 -4.39
N SER A 598 -13.80 7.88 -5.09
CA SER A 598 -13.77 9.22 -4.50
C SER A 598 -14.97 9.49 -3.60
N LEU A 599 -16.17 9.06 -3.99
CA LEU A 599 -17.37 9.17 -3.14
C LEU A 599 -17.22 8.37 -1.85
N ILE A 600 -16.73 7.13 -1.94
CA ILE A 600 -16.58 6.25 -0.77
C ILE A 600 -15.59 6.83 0.24
N THR A 601 -14.41 7.27 -0.21
CA THR A 601 -13.42 7.81 0.72
C THR A 601 -13.81 9.20 1.23
N GLY A 602 -14.49 10.02 0.42
CA GLY A 602 -15.08 11.30 0.86
C GLY A 602 -16.12 11.09 1.95
N ALA A 603 -17.02 10.14 1.76
CA ALA A 603 -18.06 9.80 2.74
C ALA A 603 -17.47 9.26 4.06
N ALA A 604 -16.37 8.49 3.99
CA ALA A 604 -15.65 8.08 5.19
C ALA A 604 -15.02 9.27 5.94
N ARG A 605 -14.48 10.26 5.22
CA ARG A 605 -13.97 11.51 5.82
C ARG A 605 -15.11 12.35 6.44
N LEU A 606 -16.28 12.40 5.80
CA LEU A 606 -17.48 13.03 6.35
C LEU A 606 -17.94 12.33 7.64
N MET A 607 -17.93 10.99 7.69
CA MET A 607 -18.27 10.24 8.89
C MET A 607 -17.33 10.58 10.06
N LEU A 608 -16.02 10.67 9.81
CA LEU A 608 -15.06 11.13 10.81
C LEU A 608 -15.26 12.60 11.20
N ALA A 609 -15.62 13.48 10.25
CA ALA A 609 -15.92 14.88 10.54
C ALA A 609 -17.17 15.04 11.42
N LEU A 610 -18.18 14.18 11.24
CA LEU A 610 -19.37 14.12 12.09
C LEU A 610 -19.03 13.69 13.52
N LEU A 611 -18.11 12.74 13.68
CA LEU A 611 -17.59 12.34 14.99
C LEU A 611 -16.77 13.46 15.63
N GLU A 612 -15.87 14.09 14.87
CA GLU A 612 -15.09 15.23 15.32
C GLU A 612 -15.98 16.36 15.83
N HIS A 613 -17.02 16.72 15.06
CA HIS A 613 -17.97 17.75 15.44
C HIS A 613 -18.65 17.39 16.76
N SER A 614 -19.19 16.17 16.87
CA SER A 614 -19.86 15.67 18.09
C SER A 614 -18.95 15.66 19.33
N VAL A 615 -17.65 15.40 19.15
CA VAL A 615 -16.66 15.43 20.23
C VAL A 615 -16.29 16.86 20.62
N SER A 616 -16.06 17.73 19.62
CA SER A 616 -15.59 19.10 19.81
C SER A 616 -16.60 20.00 20.51
N GLU A 617 -17.89 19.65 20.48
CA GLU A 617 -18.92 20.32 21.30
C GLU A 617 -18.69 20.15 22.82
N LEU A 618 -18.07 19.05 23.23
CA LEU A 618 -17.93 18.68 24.65
C LEU A 618 -16.48 18.64 25.16
N GLY A 619 -15.50 18.51 24.26
CA GLY A 619 -14.08 18.46 24.58
C GLY A 619 -13.22 18.24 23.33
N THR A 620 -12.32 17.24 23.34
CA THR A 620 -11.39 17.01 22.22
C THR A 620 -10.97 15.53 22.08
N TYR A 621 -10.11 15.24 21.11
CA TYR A 621 -9.54 13.93 20.78
C TYR A 621 -8.01 14.00 20.68
N ALA A 622 -7.33 12.86 20.82
CA ALA A 622 -5.88 12.78 20.78
C ALA A 622 -5.35 12.49 19.37
N MET A 623 -6.05 11.63 18.63
CA MET A 623 -5.66 11.20 17.28
C MET A 623 -6.82 10.52 16.57
N GLU A 624 -6.69 10.41 15.25
CA GLU A 624 -7.56 9.66 14.37
C GLU A 624 -6.74 8.86 13.35
N ASP A 625 -7.23 7.68 12.97
CA ASP A 625 -6.64 6.87 11.91
C ASP A 625 -7.73 6.17 11.08
N THR A 626 -8.07 6.77 9.93
CA THR A 626 -8.98 6.31 8.87
C THR A 626 -10.44 6.09 9.28
N ASP A 627 -10.67 5.21 10.25
CA ASP A 627 -11.97 4.78 10.77
C ASP A 627 -12.01 4.74 12.30
N SER A 628 -10.91 5.13 12.97
CA SER A 628 -10.81 5.16 14.43
C SER A 628 -10.45 6.54 14.97
N MET A 629 -10.83 6.80 16.24
CA MET A 629 -10.52 8.02 16.98
C MET A 629 -10.26 7.71 18.46
N ALA A 630 -9.23 8.32 19.04
CA ALA A 630 -8.97 8.28 20.48
C ALA A 630 -9.54 9.54 21.14
N ILE A 631 -10.77 9.47 21.68
CA ILE A 631 -11.45 10.62 22.30
C ILE A 631 -10.86 10.86 23.69
N VAL A 632 -10.47 12.10 24.02
CA VAL A 632 -9.92 12.42 25.36
C VAL A 632 -11.04 12.32 26.39
N ALA A 633 -10.96 11.31 27.26
CA ALA A 633 -12.06 10.99 28.17
C ALA A 633 -11.62 10.22 29.42
N MET A 634 -12.31 10.52 30.53
CA MET A 634 -12.13 9.90 31.84
C MET A 634 -13.49 9.51 32.43
N LYS A 635 -13.49 8.68 33.50
CA LYS A 635 -14.76 8.26 34.13
C LYS A 635 -15.63 9.45 34.56
N ARG A 636 -15.00 10.49 35.13
CA ARG A 636 -15.68 11.70 35.64
C ARG A 636 -15.40 12.98 34.82
N GLY A 637 -14.69 12.86 33.68
CA GLY A 637 -14.21 14.02 32.93
C GLY A 637 -13.19 14.85 33.73
N GLY A 638 -12.85 16.03 33.22
CA GLY A 638 -11.94 16.96 33.89
C GLY A 638 -11.15 17.85 32.92
N ILE A 639 -10.21 18.62 33.45
CA ILE A 639 -9.25 19.41 32.66
C ILE A 639 -7.89 18.72 32.76
N ILE A 640 -7.24 18.49 31.62
CA ILE A 640 -5.96 17.80 31.52
C ILE A 640 -4.91 18.80 31.03
N PRO A 641 -3.73 18.90 31.69
CA PRO A 641 -2.64 19.75 31.21
C PRO A 641 -2.26 19.39 29.77
N CYS A 642 -2.28 20.39 28.89
CA CYS A 642 -1.89 20.27 27.50
C CYS A 642 -1.62 21.65 26.93
N LYS A 643 -0.36 21.91 26.55
CA LYS A 643 0.05 23.13 25.85
C LYS A 643 -0.80 23.35 24.59
N GLY A 644 -1.14 24.60 24.30
CA GLY A 644 -2.06 24.99 23.23
C GLY A 644 -3.55 24.81 23.59
N GLY A 645 -3.86 24.28 24.78
CA GLY A 645 -5.22 24.14 25.27
C GLY A 645 -5.83 25.49 25.67
N LYS A 646 -7.12 25.70 25.34
CA LYS A 646 -7.84 26.94 25.62
C LYS A 646 -8.31 27.09 27.07
N LEU A 647 -8.31 26.01 27.85
CA LEU A 647 -8.71 26.03 29.27
C LEU A 647 -7.49 26.20 30.17
N ARG A 648 -7.75 26.35 31.48
CA ARG A 648 -6.72 26.39 32.51
C ARG A 648 -6.96 25.30 33.54
N THR A 649 -5.89 24.61 33.94
CA THR A 649 -5.93 23.64 35.04
C THR A 649 -6.03 24.38 36.39
N ALA A 650 -6.27 23.64 37.48
CA ALA A 650 -6.27 24.23 38.82
C ALA A 650 -4.93 24.92 39.17
N ASN A 651 -3.83 24.52 38.53
CA ASN A 651 -2.50 25.07 38.73
C ASN A 651 -2.16 26.20 37.72
N GLY A 652 -3.13 26.68 36.93
CA GLY A 652 -2.94 27.74 35.94
C GLY A 652 -2.29 27.31 34.62
N GLU A 653 -1.97 26.02 34.44
CA GLU A 653 -1.41 25.51 33.20
C GLU A 653 -2.46 25.47 32.08
N GLU A 654 -2.02 25.57 30.82
CA GLU A 654 -2.92 25.36 29.69
C GLU A 654 -3.50 23.94 29.70
N GLY A 655 -4.80 23.83 29.42
CA GLY A 655 -5.51 22.57 29.55
C GLY A 655 -6.58 22.34 28.49
N ILE A 656 -6.91 21.06 28.32
CA ILE A 656 -7.96 20.56 27.45
C ILE A 656 -9.04 19.85 28.27
N LYS A 657 -10.27 19.85 27.77
CA LYS A 657 -11.41 19.20 28.43
C LYS A 657 -11.47 17.72 28.05
N ALA A 658 -11.46 16.86 29.06
CA ALA A 658 -11.76 15.44 28.93
C ALA A 658 -13.25 15.19 29.14
N LEU A 659 -13.85 14.42 28.22
CA LEU A 659 -15.25 14.00 28.32
C LEU A 659 -15.42 12.96 29.44
N THR A 660 -16.63 12.85 29.98
CA THR A 660 -17.02 11.70 30.80
C THR A 660 -17.24 10.46 29.91
N TRP A 661 -17.01 9.26 30.45
CA TRP A 661 -17.38 8.02 29.72
C TRP A 661 -18.87 7.96 29.36
N LYS A 662 -19.75 8.60 30.16
CA LYS A 662 -21.17 8.71 29.86
C LYS A 662 -21.41 9.55 28.59
N GLN A 663 -20.74 10.69 28.47
CA GLN A 663 -20.81 11.53 27.27
C GLN A 663 -20.29 10.81 26.03
N VAL A 664 -19.18 10.07 26.14
CA VAL A 664 -18.69 9.27 25.00
C VAL A 664 -19.72 8.23 24.57
N ARG A 665 -20.38 7.53 25.50
CA ARG A 665 -21.48 6.61 25.17
C ARG A 665 -22.66 7.30 24.49
N GLN A 666 -23.01 8.52 24.91
CA GLN A 666 -24.06 9.32 24.27
C GLN A 666 -23.69 9.70 22.83
N ILE A 667 -22.44 10.13 22.59
CA ILE A 667 -21.94 10.38 21.23
C ILE A 667 -22.02 9.11 20.39
N VAL A 668 -21.52 7.99 20.91
CA VAL A 668 -21.58 6.69 20.24
C VAL A 668 -23.03 6.31 19.90
N ALA A 669 -23.98 6.51 20.80
CA ALA A 669 -25.39 6.20 20.58
C ALA A 669 -26.00 7.01 19.41
N LYS A 670 -25.60 8.27 19.19
CA LYS A 670 -26.09 9.06 18.04
C LYS A 670 -25.85 8.36 16.69
N PHE A 671 -24.74 7.62 16.56
CA PHE A 671 -24.38 6.91 15.33
C PHE A 671 -25.20 5.63 15.08
N GLU A 672 -26.07 5.22 16.01
CA GLU A 672 -27.08 4.17 15.75
C GLU A 672 -28.04 4.57 14.63
N ALA A 673 -28.38 5.87 14.53
CA ALA A 673 -29.21 6.39 13.45
C ALA A 673 -28.60 6.14 12.06
N LEU A 674 -27.28 6.00 11.98
CA LEU A 674 -26.52 5.74 10.76
C LEU A 674 -26.19 4.27 10.54
N ASN A 675 -26.84 3.35 11.25
CA ASN A 675 -26.68 1.92 11.00
C ASN A 675 -27.47 1.48 9.75
N PRO A 676 -26.80 1.11 8.64
CA PRO A 676 -27.48 0.69 7.43
C PRO A 676 -27.83 -0.81 7.45
N TYR A 677 -27.52 -1.55 8.51
CA TYR A 677 -27.66 -3.01 8.58
C TYR A 677 -29.00 -3.44 9.19
N LYS A 678 -29.34 -4.72 9.03
CA LYS A 678 -30.49 -5.34 9.71
C LYS A 678 -30.28 -5.33 11.24
N GLN A 679 -31.19 -4.69 11.97
CA GLN A 679 -31.08 -4.46 13.41
C GLN A 679 -31.06 -5.74 14.26
N ASN A 680 -31.74 -6.80 13.81
CA ASN A 680 -31.70 -8.10 14.48
C ASN A 680 -30.32 -8.81 14.37
N LEU A 681 -29.51 -8.45 13.37
CA LEU A 681 -28.16 -9.01 13.16
C LEU A 681 -27.07 -8.12 13.75
N ILE A 682 -27.17 -6.82 13.52
CA ILE A 682 -26.21 -5.81 13.95
C ILE A 682 -26.99 -4.69 14.63
N PRO A 683 -27.37 -4.86 15.91
CA PRO A 683 -28.06 -3.82 16.66
C PRO A 683 -27.11 -2.69 17.05
N GLY A 684 -27.67 -1.52 17.32
CA GLY A 684 -26.95 -0.39 17.93
C GLY A 684 -26.07 0.38 16.96
N SER A 685 -25.08 1.07 17.53
CA SER A 685 -24.23 2.01 16.79
C SER A 685 -23.22 1.35 15.86
N VAL A 686 -22.99 1.99 14.70
CA VAL A 686 -21.86 1.67 13.82
C VAL A 686 -20.53 2.16 14.37
N LEU A 687 -20.52 3.13 15.29
CA LEU A 687 -19.34 3.52 16.05
C LEU A 687 -19.25 2.67 17.31
N LYS A 688 -18.09 2.09 17.59
CA LYS A 688 -17.92 1.16 18.72
C LYS A 688 -16.85 1.65 19.66
N ILE A 689 -17.08 1.48 20.96
CA ILE A 689 -16.01 1.52 21.95
C ILE A 689 -15.26 0.19 21.83
N GLU A 690 -13.98 0.26 21.51
CA GLU A 690 -13.17 -0.93 21.27
C GLU A 690 -12.94 -1.73 22.56
N GLU A 691 -12.73 -3.04 22.41
CA GLU A 691 -12.49 -3.95 23.54
C GLU A 691 -11.25 -3.57 24.36
N ASP A 692 -10.32 -2.79 23.80
CA ASP A 692 -9.14 -2.27 24.51
C ASP A 692 -9.50 -1.43 25.72
N ASN A 693 -10.67 -0.80 25.72
CA ASN A 693 -11.19 -0.02 26.83
C ASN A 693 -11.75 -0.87 27.97
N PHE A 694 -11.77 -2.19 27.84
CA PHE A 694 -12.32 -3.09 28.85
C PHE A 694 -11.24 -4.06 29.33
N ASP A 695 -11.28 -4.37 30.62
CA ASP A 695 -10.42 -5.41 31.18
C ASP A 695 -10.88 -6.79 30.67
N PRO A 696 -10.01 -7.58 30.01
CA PRO A 696 -10.42 -8.85 29.41
C PRO A 696 -10.93 -9.90 30.41
N LYS A 697 -10.58 -9.78 31.70
CA LYS A 697 -10.98 -10.73 32.75
C LYS A 697 -12.31 -10.32 33.39
N THR A 698 -12.48 -9.04 33.69
CA THR A 698 -13.65 -8.55 34.44
C THR A 698 -14.75 -7.93 33.56
N GLY A 699 -14.45 -7.62 32.29
CA GLY A 699 -15.35 -6.91 31.39
C GLY A 699 -15.63 -5.45 31.77
N LYS A 700 -15.07 -4.96 32.89
CA LYS A 700 -15.26 -3.57 33.34
C LYS A 700 -14.43 -2.62 32.49
N GLN A 701 -14.99 -1.44 32.20
CA GLN A 701 -14.26 -0.39 31.51
C GLN A 701 -13.05 0.04 32.35
N ARG A 702 -11.86 0.01 31.74
CA ARG A 702 -10.57 0.40 32.33
C ARG A 702 -10.11 1.73 31.75
N GLU A 703 -9.31 2.47 32.52
CA GLU A 703 -8.74 3.74 32.05
C GLU A 703 -7.59 3.47 31.08
N LEU A 704 -7.81 3.84 29.82
CA LEU A 704 -6.84 3.69 28.75
C LEU A 704 -6.17 5.04 28.49
N TRP A 705 -4.89 5.03 28.18
CA TRP A 705 -4.10 6.22 27.84
C TRP A 705 -3.55 6.09 26.42
N GLY A 706 -3.47 7.22 25.73
CA GLY A 706 -2.90 7.34 24.39
C GLY A 706 -1.72 8.30 24.36
N LEU A 707 -0.68 7.94 23.60
CA LEU A 707 0.44 8.81 23.24
C LEU A 707 0.59 8.81 21.73
N ALA A 708 0.43 9.98 21.09
CA ALA A 708 0.61 10.14 19.65
C ALA A 708 1.81 11.03 19.34
N ILE A 709 2.61 10.63 18.34
CA ILE A 709 3.77 11.39 17.84
C ILE A 709 3.43 12.09 16.53
N SER A 710 2.82 11.34 15.61
CA SER A 710 2.32 11.79 14.31
C SER A 710 1.38 10.73 13.74
N ALA A 711 0.84 10.97 12.55
CA ALA A 711 -0.01 10.05 11.83
C ALA A 711 0.60 8.64 11.76
N LYS A 712 -0.19 7.65 12.15
CA LYS A 712 0.22 6.24 12.24
C LYS A 712 1.38 5.98 13.21
N ARG A 713 1.76 6.90 14.09
CA ARG A 713 2.80 6.70 15.14
C ARG A 713 2.21 7.02 16.51
N TYR A 714 1.57 6.04 17.11
CA TYR A 714 0.96 6.16 18.43
C TYR A 714 0.98 4.83 19.19
N ALA A 715 0.73 4.90 20.49
CA ALA A 715 0.55 3.75 21.37
C ALA A 715 -0.62 3.97 22.35
N LEU A 716 -1.32 2.87 22.66
CA LEU A 716 -2.32 2.80 23.73
C LEU A 716 -1.75 1.95 24.89
N PHE A 717 -1.91 2.43 26.12
CA PHE A 717 -1.32 1.83 27.30
C PHE A 717 -2.17 2.06 28.56
N LEU A 718 -1.90 1.29 29.60
CA LEU A 718 -2.50 1.45 30.93
C LEU A 718 -1.54 2.23 31.83
N LYS A 719 -2.10 3.14 32.64
CA LYS A 719 -1.36 3.91 33.64
C LYS A 719 -1.94 3.64 35.03
N PRO A 720 -1.37 2.71 35.82
CA PRO A 720 -1.86 2.46 37.17
C PRO A 720 -1.59 3.64 38.10
N ARG A 721 -2.42 3.83 39.14
CA ARG A 721 -2.25 4.90 40.15
C ARG A 721 -0.91 4.82 40.89
N LYS A 722 -0.44 3.61 41.14
CA LYS A 722 0.89 3.29 41.67
C LYS A 722 1.51 2.25 40.75
N GLY A 723 2.70 2.51 40.21
CA GLY A 723 3.42 1.57 39.35
C GLY A 723 3.82 2.13 37.98
N GLN A 724 4.34 1.25 37.14
CA GLN A 724 4.87 1.58 35.82
C GLN A 724 3.76 1.53 34.74
N PRO A 725 3.86 2.32 33.66
CA PRO A 725 2.95 2.18 32.52
C PRO A 725 3.06 0.78 31.91
N VAL A 726 1.94 0.25 31.40
CA VAL A 726 1.87 -1.09 30.81
C VAL A 726 1.29 -1.00 29.41
N LEU A 727 2.08 -1.34 28.39
CA LEU A 727 1.60 -1.42 27.00
C LEU A 727 0.51 -2.49 26.85
N LEU A 728 -0.43 -2.26 25.94
CA LEU A 728 -1.42 -3.27 25.57
C LEU A 728 -0.82 -4.28 24.58
N ARG A 729 -0.56 -5.50 25.06
CA ARG A 729 0.12 -6.58 24.34
C ARG A 729 -0.78 -7.79 24.13
N GLU A 730 -0.73 -8.33 22.91
CA GLU A 730 -1.42 -9.55 22.51
C GLU A 730 -1.03 -10.74 23.41
N GLY A 731 -2.03 -11.49 23.86
CA GLY A 731 -1.83 -12.69 24.69
C GLY A 731 -1.42 -12.43 26.14
N ILE A 732 -1.19 -11.18 26.54
CA ILE A 732 -0.84 -10.83 27.94
C ILE A 732 -1.99 -10.10 28.63
N ASN A 733 -2.32 -8.90 28.18
CA ASN A 733 -3.33 -8.03 28.80
C ASN A 733 -4.31 -7.44 27.79
N ASN A 734 -4.19 -7.84 26.51
CA ASN A 734 -5.03 -7.39 25.42
C ASN A 734 -5.12 -8.44 24.31
N LYS A 735 -6.09 -8.31 23.40
CA LYS A 735 -6.24 -9.21 22.25
C LYS A 735 -5.29 -8.89 21.09
N LYS A 736 -4.71 -7.68 21.07
CA LYS A 736 -3.79 -7.21 20.02
C LYS A 736 -2.76 -6.27 20.62
N ASP A 737 -1.59 -6.20 20.00
CA ASP A 737 -0.64 -5.13 20.26
C ASP A 737 -1.23 -3.78 19.81
N ARG A 738 -1.26 -2.78 20.71
CA ARG A 738 -1.73 -1.42 20.40
C ARG A 738 -0.61 -0.39 20.43
N TRP A 739 0.51 -0.71 19.81
CA TRP A 739 1.56 0.26 19.47
C TRP A 739 1.93 0.17 17.99
N SER A 740 2.22 1.31 17.38
CA SER A 740 2.54 1.34 15.96
C SER A 740 3.93 0.80 15.67
N ARG A 741 4.04 0.04 14.59
CA ARG A 741 5.31 -0.39 13.99
C ARG A 741 5.61 0.35 12.68
N HIS A 742 4.76 1.30 12.31
CA HIS A 742 4.86 2.03 11.04
C HIS A 742 6.12 2.90 11.03
N GLY A 743 7.04 2.64 10.10
CA GLY A 743 8.36 3.29 10.07
C GLY A 743 9.46 2.57 10.87
N LEU A 744 9.14 1.50 11.60
CA LEU A 744 10.11 0.60 12.24
C LEU A 744 10.10 -0.82 11.64
N GLY A 745 8.99 -1.20 11.00
CA GLY A 745 8.76 -2.57 10.54
C GLY A 745 9.63 -3.06 9.38
N HIS A 746 10.38 -2.17 8.72
CA HIS A 746 11.34 -2.53 7.66
C HIS A 746 12.71 -2.93 8.22
N LEU A 747 13.00 -2.61 9.49
CA LEU A 747 14.24 -2.99 10.16
C LEU A 747 14.19 -4.44 10.63
N LEU A 748 15.35 -5.09 10.63
CA LEU A 748 15.55 -6.40 11.21
C LEU A 748 15.37 -6.34 12.73
N ASN A 749 15.15 -7.50 13.34
CA ASN A 749 15.26 -7.59 14.79
C ASN A 749 16.76 -7.41 15.15
N PRO A 750 17.11 -6.43 15.99
CA PRO A 750 18.50 -6.07 16.26
C PRO A 750 19.24 -7.09 17.13
N THR A 751 18.52 -7.93 17.88
CA THR A 751 19.11 -8.95 18.77
C THR A 751 19.25 -10.30 18.07
N ASP A 752 18.26 -10.68 17.27
CA ASP A 752 18.27 -11.90 16.48
C ASP A 752 17.53 -11.63 15.16
N PRO A 753 18.24 -11.37 14.05
CA PRO A 753 17.62 -11.08 12.76
C PRO A 753 16.68 -12.17 12.21
N GLU A 754 16.83 -13.42 12.66
CA GLU A 754 15.98 -14.55 12.26
C GLU A 754 14.77 -14.74 13.19
N ALA A 755 14.77 -14.10 14.36
CA ALA A 755 13.63 -14.17 15.27
C ALA A 755 12.38 -13.53 14.66
N SER A 756 11.27 -14.27 14.74
CA SER A 756 9.97 -13.79 14.27
C SER A 756 9.31 -12.80 15.23
N ASP A 757 9.73 -12.78 16.50
CA ASP A 757 9.20 -11.87 17.51
C ASP A 757 9.68 -10.43 17.24
N ARG A 758 8.82 -9.47 17.63
CA ARG A 758 9.08 -8.04 17.45
C ARG A 758 9.11 -7.31 18.78
N ASN A 759 9.54 -8.00 19.85
CA ASN A 759 9.55 -7.46 21.20
C ASN A 759 10.39 -6.19 21.34
N TRP A 760 11.42 -6.03 20.51
CA TRP A 760 12.26 -4.83 20.48
C TRP A 760 11.44 -3.55 20.20
N THR A 761 10.41 -3.61 19.35
CA THR A 761 9.53 -2.45 19.08
C THR A 761 8.69 -2.07 20.30
N ALA A 762 8.31 -3.04 21.14
CA ALA A 762 7.63 -2.77 22.39
C ALA A 762 8.57 -2.09 23.39
N ALA A 763 9.85 -2.49 23.44
CA ALA A 763 10.86 -1.83 24.27
C ALA A 763 11.08 -0.36 23.85
N VAL A 764 11.07 -0.08 22.54
CA VAL A 764 11.14 1.30 22.01
C VAL A 764 9.96 2.14 22.50
N TRP A 765 8.73 1.63 22.41
CA TRP A 765 7.55 2.35 22.88
C TRP A 765 7.50 2.50 24.41
N ASP A 766 7.97 1.50 25.17
CA ASP A 766 8.09 1.62 26.63
C ASP A 766 9.01 2.79 27.01
N VAL A 767 10.15 2.96 26.33
CA VAL A 767 11.04 4.12 26.51
C VAL A 767 10.32 5.44 26.19
N MET A 768 9.64 5.54 25.05
CA MET A 768 8.94 6.78 24.65
C MET A 768 7.81 7.14 25.63
N VAL A 769 7.01 6.15 26.05
CA VAL A 769 5.92 6.35 27.01
C VAL A 769 6.47 6.81 28.36
N ARG A 770 7.51 6.15 28.88
CA ARG A 770 8.16 6.53 30.15
C ARG A 770 8.74 7.93 30.10
N LYS A 771 9.47 8.29 29.02
CA LYS A 771 9.98 9.66 28.81
C LYS A 771 8.84 10.68 28.86
N SER A 772 7.74 10.42 28.15
CA SER A 772 6.58 11.32 28.11
C SER A 772 5.88 11.50 29.47
N LEU A 773 6.09 10.55 30.40
CA LEU A 773 5.57 10.59 31.77
C LEU A 773 6.60 11.11 32.79
N GLY A 774 7.79 11.55 32.35
CA GLY A 774 8.87 11.98 33.25
C GLY A 774 9.51 10.86 34.07
N LEU A 775 9.35 9.60 33.65
CA LEU A 775 9.89 8.42 34.35
C LEU A 775 11.30 8.08 33.86
N ARG A 776 12.12 7.48 34.75
CA ARG A 776 13.43 6.94 34.38
C ARG A 776 13.27 5.83 33.32
N VAL A 777 14.15 5.86 32.31
CA VAL A 777 14.18 4.89 31.21
C VAL A 777 15.43 4.04 31.26
N LYS A 778 15.32 2.80 30.80
CA LYS A 778 16.48 1.92 30.56
C LYS A 778 17.00 2.16 29.15
N GLU A 779 18.32 2.20 29.01
CA GLU A 779 18.95 2.30 27.70
C GLU A 779 18.68 1.02 26.88
N LEU A 780 18.38 1.21 25.60
CA LEU A 780 18.21 0.10 24.68
C LEU A 780 19.60 -0.42 24.28
N ARG A 781 19.95 -1.62 24.76
CA ARG A 781 21.28 -2.22 24.53
C ARG A 781 21.69 -2.31 23.06
N PHE A 782 20.73 -2.35 22.14
CA PHE A 782 20.98 -2.41 20.69
C PHE A 782 21.04 -1.04 20.01
N ALA A 783 20.84 0.07 20.73
CA ALA A 783 20.74 1.40 20.13
C ALA A 783 21.99 1.80 19.33
N HIS A 784 23.17 1.32 19.70
CA HIS A 784 24.44 1.61 19.04
C HIS A 784 24.69 0.80 17.75
N LEU A 785 23.90 -0.27 17.51
CA LEU A 785 24.04 -1.11 16.32
C LEU A 785 23.58 -0.34 15.07
N PRO A 786 24.18 -0.59 13.89
CA PRO A 786 23.69 -0.01 12.65
C PRO A 786 22.24 -0.48 12.38
N ALA A 787 21.37 0.45 11.99
CA ALA A 787 19.98 0.15 11.63
C ALA A 787 19.93 -0.53 10.26
N ILE A 788 19.74 -1.84 10.27
CA ILE A 788 19.74 -2.67 9.06
C ILE A 788 18.32 -3.14 8.73
N GLY A 789 17.90 -2.91 7.50
CA GLY A 789 16.72 -3.52 6.88
C GLY A 789 17.09 -4.71 6.00
N ARG A 790 16.07 -5.47 5.59
CA ARG A 790 16.21 -6.56 4.62
C ARG A 790 15.32 -6.31 3.41
N THR A 791 15.91 -6.41 2.23
CA THR A 791 15.19 -6.36 0.94
C THR A 791 15.50 -7.60 0.11
N THR A 792 14.76 -7.81 -0.97
CA THR A 792 14.93 -8.94 -1.90
C THR A 792 15.44 -8.40 -3.24
N VAL A 793 16.33 -9.14 -3.93
CA VAL A 793 16.75 -8.83 -5.30
C VAL A 793 15.58 -9.06 -6.27
N SER A 794 14.64 -8.13 -6.29
CA SER A 794 13.31 -8.27 -6.90
C SER A 794 13.23 -7.77 -8.35
N SER A 795 14.25 -7.06 -8.83
CA SER A 795 14.30 -6.51 -10.19
C SER A 795 15.72 -6.53 -10.78
N PRO A 796 15.86 -6.55 -12.12
CA PRO A 796 17.16 -6.43 -12.77
C PRO A 796 17.91 -5.13 -12.45
N ALA A 797 17.18 -4.05 -12.16
CA ALA A 797 17.79 -2.77 -11.78
C ALA A 797 18.58 -2.90 -10.47
N LEU A 798 17.99 -3.56 -9.46
CA LEU A 798 18.68 -3.85 -8.20
C LEU A 798 19.80 -4.89 -8.37
N MET A 799 19.65 -5.82 -9.32
CA MET A 799 20.70 -6.78 -9.64
C MET A 799 21.96 -6.13 -10.24
N LYS A 800 21.79 -5.03 -10.98
CA LYS A 800 22.88 -4.35 -11.70
C LYS A 800 24.02 -3.90 -10.78
N CYS A 801 23.72 -3.44 -9.56
CA CYS A 801 24.77 -3.03 -8.62
C CYS A 801 25.63 -4.19 -8.12
N LEU A 802 25.15 -5.44 -8.26
CA LEU A 802 25.86 -6.65 -7.85
C LEU A 802 26.68 -7.27 -8.99
N GLU A 803 26.69 -6.68 -10.19
CA GLU A 803 27.41 -7.20 -11.36
C GLU A 803 28.90 -7.40 -11.07
N SER A 804 29.54 -6.49 -10.34
CA SER A 804 30.95 -6.62 -9.94
C SER A 804 31.20 -7.80 -9.00
N LEU A 805 30.23 -8.17 -8.14
CA LEU A 805 30.32 -9.37 -7.31
C LEU A 805 30.14 -10.65 -8.12
N ASN A 806 29.47 -10.56 -9.26
CA ASN A 806 29.10 -11.68 -10.11
C ASN A 806 30.05 -11.87 -11.31
N ALA A 807 30.91 -10.89 -11.60
CA ALA A 807 31.86 -10.93 -12.70
C ALA A 807 32.78 -12.16 -12.63
N GLY A 808 32.96 -12.84 -13.77
CA GLY A 808 33.81 -14.03 -13.89
C GLY A 808 33.26 -15.30 -13.23
N LYS A 809 32.15 -15.24 -12.49
CA LYS A 809 31.56 -16.38 -11.79
C LYS A 809 30.52 -17.11 -12.64
N ARG A 810 30.41 -18.44 -12.46
CA ARG A 810 29.29 -19.20 -13.01
C ARG A 810 28.00 -18.80 -12.31
N TYR A 811 26.86 -18.95 -12.98
CA TYR A 811 25.57 -18.54 -12.40
C TYR A 811 25.28 -19.20 -11.03
N SER A 812 25.71 -20.46 -10.83
CA SER A 812 25.62 -21.16 -9.54
C SER A 812 26.35 -20.44 -8.40
N GLU A 813 27.42 -19.71 -8.68
CA GLU A 813 28.27 -19.01 -7.71
C GLU A 813 27.92 -17.52 -7.56
N GLN A 814 27.03 -17.00 -8.42
CA GLN A 814 26.56 -15.62 -8.38
C GLN A 814 25.55 -15.38 -7.25
N VAL A 815 25.44 -14.13 -6.80
CA VAL A 815 24.24 -13.63 -6.13
C VAL A 815 23.12 -13.62 -7.17
N LYS A 816 21.99 -14.28 -6.87
CA LYS A 816 20.92 -14.56 -7.82
C LYS A 816 19.70 -13.66 -7.56
N PRO A 817 18.77 -13.55 -8.54
CA PRO A 817 17.46 -12.98 -8.28
C PRO A 817 16.81 -13.64 -7.07
N PHE A 818 16.01 -12.86 -6.33
CA PHE A 818 15.33 -13.30 -5.11
C PHE A 818 16.23 -13.69 -3.92
N ASN A 819 17.55 -13.44 -3.98
CA ASN A 819 18.38 -13.42 -2.77
C ASN A 819 17.95 -12.28 -1.85
N PHE A 820 18.22 -12.42 -0.56
CA PHE A 820 18.10 -11.33 0.40
C PHE A 820 19.34 -10.43 0.36
N LEU A 821 19.10 -9.12 0.42
CA LEU A 821 20.11 -8.11 0.68
C LEU A 821 19.83 -7.42 2.01
N GLN A 822 20.91 -7.04 2.67
CA GLN A 822 20.89 -6.06 3.74
C GLN A 822 20.91 -4.66 3.15
N THR A 823 20.27 -3.74 3.84
CA THR A 823 20.26 -2.34 3.46
C THR A 823 20.32 -1.44 4.69
N CYS A 824 20.96 -0.29 4.56
CA CYS A 824 21.09 0.68 5.65
C CYS A 824 20.98 2.12 5.13
N HIS A 825 20.52 3.01 6.00
CA HIS A 825 20.45 4.45 5.71
C HIS A 825 21.71 5.16 6.20
N VAL A 826 22.15 6.12 5.41
CA VAL A 826 23.24 7.03 5.78
C VAL A 826 22.69 8.14 6.69
N SER A 827 23.46 8.56 7.67
CA SER A 827 23.09 9.69 8.52
C SER A 827 23.20 11.02 7.79
N PRO A 828 22.51 12.08 8.26
CA PRO A 828 22.79 13.43 7.80
C PRO A 828 24.30 13.71 7.92
N PHE A 829 24.94 14.15 6.83
CA PHE A 829 26.41 14.33 6.70
C PHE A 829 27.27 13.06 6.79
N GLY A 830 26.65 11.89 6.83
CA GLY A 830 27.34 10.60 6.81
C GLY A 830 27.80 10.14 5.43
N HIS A 831 27.49 10.89 4.38
CA HIS A 831 27.86 10.53 3.00
C HIS A 831 29.36 10.69 2.79
N PRO A 832 30.02 9.76 2.07
CA PRO A 832 31.42 9.94 1.68
C PRO A 832 31.62 11.17 0.77
N ASP A 833 32.84 11.72 0.76
CA ASP A 833 33.17 12.90 -0.02
C ASP A 833 32.90 12.72 -1.53
N GLY A 834 32.30 13.74 -2.15
CA GLY A 834 32.02 13.77 -3.59
C GLY A 834 30.85 12.89 -4.06
N ILE A 835 30.06 12.36 -3.12
CA ILE A 835 28.87 11.56 -3.43
C ILE A 835 27.62 12.43 -3.45
N ASP A 836 26.74 12.18 -4.42
CA ASP A 836 25.39 12.76 -4.51
C ASP A 836 24.42 12.01 -3.55
N PRO A 837 23.93 12.65 -2.47
CA PRO A 837 23.01 12.01 -1.51
C PRO A 837 21.69 11.55 -2.13
N GLU A 838 21.24 12.15 -3.24
CA GLU A 838 20.00 11.74 -3.91
C GLU A 838 20.17 10.46 -4.74
N LYS A 839 21.42 10.04 -4.98
CA LYS A 839 21.79 8.87 -5.78
C LYS A 839 22.80 8.00 -5.05
N TYR A 840 22.62 7.83 -3.75
CA TYR A 840 23.47 6.99 -2.92
C TYR A 840 22.65 6.12 -1.98
N HIS A 841 22.83 4.80 -2.05
CA HIS A 841 22.20 3.89 -1.10
C HIS A 841 22.96 2.60 -0.94
N LEU A 842 23.20 2.18 0.30
CA LEU A 842 24.05 1.04 0.58
C LEU A 842 23.27 -0.26 0.70
N VAL A 843 23.76 -1.27 -0.01
CA VAL A 843 23.29 -2.66 0.06
C VAL A 843 24.47 -3.62 0.24
N SER A 844 24.23 -4.77 0.84
CA SER A 844 25.21 -5.85 0.98
C SER A 844 24.50 -7.20 0.92
N PRO A 845 25.14 -8.30 0.46
CA PRO A 845 24.55 -9.63 0.60
C PRO A 845 24.18 -9.93 2.05
N TYR A 846 23.08 -10.65 2.27
CA TYR A 846 22.58 -10.94 3.61
C TYR A 846 23.59 -11.71 4.48
N ASP A 847 23.76 -11.29 5.74
CA ASP A 847 24.50 -12.02 6.77
C ASP A 847 23.72 -12.00 8.09
N PRO A 848 23.27 -13.15 8.62
CA PRO A 848 22.42 -13.20 9.80
C PRO A 848 23.14 -12.79 11.09
N ASP A 849 24.47 -12.62 11.10
CA ASP A 849 25.24 -12.23 12.29
C ASP A 849 25.42 -10.70 12.38
N PRO A 850 24.73 -10.01 13.32
CA PRO A 850 24.84 -8.56 13.47
C PRO A 850 26.26 -8.05 13.76
N ARG A 851 27.10 -8.90 14.35
CA ARG A 851 28.47 -8.54 14.74
C ARG A 851 29.37 -8.28 13.53
N LYS A 852 29.03 -8.85 12.37
CA LYS A 852 29.83 -8.71 11.14
C LYS A 852 29.44 -7.52 10.29
N TRP A 853 28.32 -6.86 10.57
CA TRP A 853 27.76 -5.85 9.64
C TRP A 853 28.68 -4.65 9.44
N LEU A 854 29.44 -4.24 10.47
CA LEU A 854 30.39 -3.14 10.39
C LEU A 854 31.69 -3.50 9.66
N ASP A 855 32.09 -4.77 9.70
CA ASP A 855 33.34 -5.24 9.09
C ASP A 855 33.18 -5.58 7.60
N LYS A 856 31.95 -5.61 7.10
CA LYS A 856 31.62 -5.94 5.72
C LYS A 856 31.83 -4.76 4.78
N GLU A 857 32.13 -5.08 3.52
CA GLU A 857 31.99 -4.14 2.42
C GLU A 857 30.50 -3.98 2.03
N TRP A 858 30.14 -2.74 1.74
CA TRP A 858 28.83 -2.31 1.28
C TRP A 858 28.95 -1.75 -0.14
N ILE A 859 27.89 -1.91 -0.92
CA ILE A 859 27.85 -1.51 -2.33
C ILE A 859 26.82 -0.40 -2.47
N ASP A 860 27.20 0.70 -3.11
CA ASP A 860 26.24 1.71 -3.52
C ASP A 860 25.40 1.19 -4.69
N GLN A 861 24.08 1.14 -4.52
CA GLN A 861 23.14 0.59 -5.49
C GLN A 861 23.15 1.34 -6.83
N TYR A 862 23.56 2.62 -6.85
CA TYR A 862 23.54 3.44 -8.06
C TYR A 862 24.85 3.35 -8.83
N SER A 863 25.99 3.55 -8.15
CA SER A 863 27.31 3.55 -8.81
C SER A 863 27.99 2.17 -8.86
N GLY A 864 27.58 1.22 -8.02
CA GLY A 864 28.25 -0.07 -7.85
C GLY A 864 29.59 0.00 -7.10
N LYS A 865 30.01 1.19 -6.63
CA LYS A 865 31.23 1.39 -5.85
C LYS A 865 31.11 0.77 -4.46
N ARG A 866 32.25 0.38 -3.88
CA ARG A 866 32.34 -0.22 -2.55
C ARG A 866 32.69 0.79 -1.47
N PHE A 867 32.11 0.62 -0.30
CA PHE A 867 32.27 1.46 0.88
C PHE A 867 32.33 0.61 2.14
N ARG A 868 33.01 1.11 3.17
CA ARG A 868 32.83 0.63 4.55
C ARG A 868 31.76 1.46 5.24
N ILE A 869 31.23 0.95 6.35
CA ILE A 869 30.29 1.71 7.19
C ILE A 869 30.85 1.90 8.59
N THR A 870 30.41 2.97 9.26
CA THR A 870 30.68 3.21 10.67
C THR A 870 29.42 3.75 11.35
N THR A 871 29.28 3.48 12.64
CA THR A 871 28.30 4.13 13.52
C THR A 871 28.93 5.18 14.43
N ARG A 872 30.27 5.26 14.45
CA ARG A 872 31.06 6.20 15.25
C ARG A 872 31.34 7.49 14.48
N GLY A 873 31.51 8.60 15.21
CA GLY A 873 31.78 9.92 14.63
C GLY A 873 30.52 10.61 14.08
N HIS A 874 30.72 11.82 13.56
CA HIS A 874 29.65 12.70 13.07
C HIS A 874 29.53 12.77 11.55
N TYR A 875 30.56 12.37 10.80
CA TYR A 875 30.64 12.52 9.34
C TYR A 875 31.15 11.25 8.66
N GLY A 876 30.82 11.09 7.38
CA GLY A 876 31.47 10.12 6.50
C GLY A 876 32.89 10.57 6.14
N SER A 877 33.75 9.64 5.73
CA SER A 877 35.08 9.96 5.22
C SER A 877 35.29 9.32 3.85
N ARG A 878 36.45 9.55 3.22
CA ARG A 878 36.77 8.94 1.93
C ARG A 878 36.65 7.41 1.99
N GLY A 879 35.62 6.88 1.32
CA GLY A 879 35.35 5.44 1.27
C GLY A 879 34.63 4.85 2.49
N VAL A 880 34.22 5.66 3.47
CA VAL A 880 33.49 5.22 4.67
C VAL A 880 32.22 6.05 4.86
N ALA A 881 31.06 5.41 4.91
CA ALA A 881 29.80 6.07 5.20
C ALA A 881 29.44 5.97 6.70
N ARG A 882 29.02 7.09 7.31
CA ARG A 882 28.37 7.03 8.64
C ARG A 882 26.91 6.64 8.45
N VAL A 883 26.54 5.43 8.85
CA VAL A 883 25.17 4.92 8.74
C VAL A 883 24.38 5.15 10.01
N LYS A 884 23.05 5.28 9.90
CA LYS A 884 22.14 5.41 11.04
C LYS A 884 22.23 4.20 11.96
N THR A 885 22.22 4.44 13.25
CA THR A 885 22.05 3.42 14.28
C THR A 885 20.57 3.19 14.56
N TYR A 886 20.22 2.10 15.25
CA TYR A 886 18.86 1.94 15.78
C TYR A 886 18.48 3.11 16.68
N GLY A 887 19.40 3.63 17.50
CA GLY A 887 19.20 4.79 18.35
C GLY A 887 18.87 6.07 17.56
N ASP A 888 19.55 6.31 16.44
CA ASP A 888 19.25 7.43 15.55
C ASP A 888 17.84 7.30 14.96
N VAL A 889 17.48 6.12 14.44
CA VAL A 889 16.15 5.87 13.87
C VAL A 889 15.05 6.01 14.92
N ILE A 890 15.30 5.53 16.14
CA ILE A 890 14.36 5.67 17.27
C ILE A 890 14.19 7.14 17.65
N THR A 891 15.27 7.92 17.65
CA THR A 891 15.23 9.37 17.92
C THR A 891 14.45 10.09 16.83
N GLU A 892 14.76 9.82 15.56
CA GLU A 892 13.98 10.35 14.42
C GLU A 892 12.50 9.93 14.50
N TYR A 893 12.23 8.72 15.00
CA TYR A 893 10.88 8.23 15.20
C TYR A 893 10.14 9.01 16.29
N GLU A 894 10.76 9.19 17.47
CA GLU A 894 10.20 9.92 18.62
C GLU A 894 9.93 11.39 18.29
N PHE A 895 10.77 11.99 17.46
CA PHE A 895 10.69 13.40 17.08
C PHE A 895 10.13 13.63 15.67
N HIS A 896 9.53 12.61 15.05
CA HIS A 896 8.89 12.76 13.74
C HIS A 896 7.78 13.81 13.81
N ALA A 897 7.89 14.88 13.03
CA ALA A 897 6.92 15.97 13.03
C ALA A 897 5.57 15.51 12.44
N GLU A 898 4.47 16.11 12.88
CA GLU A 898 3.17 16.02 12.20
C GLU A 898 3.04 17.21 11.24
N SER A 899 3.89 17.24 10.21
CA SER A 899 4.12 18.43 9.36
C SER A 899 2.87 18.99 8.66
N LYS A 900 1.81 18.20 8.56
CA LYS A 900 0.53 18.63 7.98
C LYS A 900 -0.35 19.44 8.92
N CYS A 901 -0.01 19.48 10.20
CA CYS A 901 -0.70 20.24 11.24
C CYS A 901 0.09 21.50 11.61
N ALA A 902 -0.58 22.44 12.28
CA ALA A 902 0.01 23.64 12.83
C ALA A 902 0.22 23.49 14.34
N ASP A 903 1.19 24.21 14.90
CA ASP A 903 1.33 24.39 16.35
C ASP A 903 0.33 25.42 16.90
N SER A 904 0.43 25.72 18.19
CA SER A 904 -0.44 26.69 18.87
C SER A 904 -0.30 28.13 18.36
N SER A 905 0.80 28.44 17.67
CA SER A 905 1.07 29.76 17.09
C SER A 905 0.67 29.84 15.61
N GLY A 906 0.13 28.76 15.04
CA GLY A 906 -0.24 28.67 13.62
C GLY A 906 0.91 28.31 12.68
N ASN A 907 2.12 28.08 13.21
CA ASN A 907 3.29 27.67 12.41
C ASN A 907 3.23 26.18 12.11
N PRO A 908 3.93 25.68 11.06
CA PRO A 908 3.98 24.24 10.79
C PRO A 908 4.50 23.46 12.00
N CYS A 909 3.87 22.32 12.33
CA CYS A 909 4.37 21.46 13.40
C CYS A 909 5.77 20.93 13.04
N GLU A 910 6.71 21.12 13.97
CA GLU A 910 8.11 20.72 13.87
C GLU A 910 8.46 19.59 14.85
N ARG A 911 9.74 19.19 14.87
CA ARG A 911 10.24 18.09 15.70
C ARG A 911 9.96 18.29 17.19
N GLN A 912 10.07 19.52 17.68
CA GLN A 912 9.91 19.88 19.10
C GLN A 912 8.49 20.29 19.51
N THR A 913 7.53 20.34 18.58
CA THR A 913 6.16 20.77 18.90
C THR A 913 5.49 19.78 19.87
N ILE A 914 4.98 20.25 21.00
CA ILE A 914 4.30 19.43 22.01
C ILE A 914 2.96 20.09 22.33
N GLY A 915 1.91 19.29 22.47
CA GLY A 915 0.57 19.76 22.86
C GLY A 915 -0.47 19.63 21.76
N LEU A 916 -1.50 20.48 21.85
CA LEU A 916 -2.64 20.53 20.94
C LEU A 916 -2.22 21.14 19.59
N LEU A 917 -2.52 20.43 18.51
CA LEU A 917 -2.20 20.84 17.15
C LEU A 917 -3.43 21.40 16.43
N GLY A 918 -3.21 22.45 15.64
CA GLY A 918 -4.19 23.06 14.77
C GLY A 918 -4.13 22.56 13.33
N ARG A 919 -5.05 23.04 12.50
CA ARG A 919 -5.02 22.83 11.04
C ARG A 919 -4.21 23.94 10.38
N ARG A 920 -3.54 23.63 9.27
CA ARG A 920 -2.75 24.62 8.53
C ARG A 920 -3.65 25.44 7.60
N HIS A 921 -3.23 26.68 7.35
CA HIS A 921 -3.75 27.54 6.29
C HIS A 921 -2.81 27.43 5.09
N ILE A 922 -3.32 26.87 3.99
CA ILE A 922 -2.53 26.54 2.80
C ILE A 922 -3.08 27.31 1.60
N LYS A 923 -2.21 28.05 0.93
CA LYS A 923 -2.51 28.70 -0.33
C LYS A 923 -1.97 27.88 -1.49
N ILE A 924 -2.78 27.73 -2.53
CA ILE A 924 -2.38 26.99 -3.73
C ILE A 924 -1.33 27.83 -4.49
N ASP A 925 -0.09 27.35 -4.49
CA ASP A 925 1.00 27.95 -5.26
C ASP A 925 1.02 27.46 -6.72
N GLN A 926 0.81 26.16 -6.90
CA GLN A 926 0.83 25.48 -8.19
C GLN A 926 0.01 24.19 -8.11
N ILE A 927 -0.58 23.77 -9.24
CA ILE A 927 -1.19 22.44 -9.39
C ILE A 927 -0.21 21.52 -10.13
N LYS A 928 0.19 20.41 -9.50
CA LYS A 928 1.03 19.36 -10.09
C LYS A 928 0.21 18.11 -10.41
N CYS A 929 0.34 17.60 -11.62
CA CYS A 929 -0.37 16.38 -12.05
C CYS A 929 0.49 15.13 -11.81
N ILE A 930 -0.02 14.20 -11.01
CA ILE A 930 0.69 12.96 -10.63
C ILE A 930 -0.14 11.70 -10.93
N GLY A 931 0.54 10.56 -11.03
CA GLY A 931 -0.07 9.24 -11.02
C GLY A 931 -0.63 8.86 -9.65
N LYS A 932 -1.37 7.75 -9.60
CA LYS A 932 -1.94 7.23 -8.35
C LYS A 932 -1.01 6.26 -7.64
N GLU A 933 -0.27 5.44 -8.38
CA GLU A 933 0.63 4.43 -7.81
C GLU A 933 1.98 5.05 -7.46
N SER A 934 2.49 4.68 -6.28
CA SER A 934 3.87 4.99 -5.92
C SER A 934 4.81 4.03 -6.64
N ASN A 935 5.94 4.56 -7.12
CA ASN A 935 6.99 3.77 -7.73
C ASN A 935 7.70 2.91 -6.66
N SER A 936 7.64 1.59 -6.82
CA SER A 936 8.40 0.65 -5.98
C SER A 936 8.14 0.84 -4.48
N LEU A 937 6.87 0.73 -4.06
CA LEU A 937 6.40 0.95 -2.69
C LEU A 937 7.31 0.31 -1.62
N GLU A 938 7.75 -0.94 -1.82
CA GLU A 938 8.64 -1.63 -0.87
C GLU A 938 10.02 -0.96 -0.76
N ASN A 939 10.55 -0.41 -1.86
CA ASN A 939 11.80 0.34 -1.85
C ASN A 939 11.61 1.72 -1.20
N VAL A 940 10.45 2.36 -1.36
CA VAL A 940 10.10 3.61 -0.65
C VAL A 940 9.98 3.34 0.85
N ASP A 941 9.26 2.28 1.24
CA ASP A 941 9.10 1.85 2.63
C ASP A 941 10.43 1.43 3.28
N ALA A 942 11.33 0.82 2.50
CA ALA A 942 12.70 0.49 2.89
C ALA A 942 13.67 1.69 2.73
N GLY A 943 13.16 2.88 2.39
CA GLY A 943 13.89 4.14 2.22
C GLY A 943 15.05 4.08 1.22
N MET A 944 14.98 3.21 0.21
CA MET A 944 15.97 3.07 -0.85
C MET A 944 15.80 4.13 -1.97
N VAL A 945 14.73 4.93 -1.89
CA VAL A 945 14.36 5.96 -2.86
C VAL A 945 14.60 7.34 -2.26
N HIS A 946 15.61 8.04 -2.78
CA HIS A 946 16.09 9.32 -2.21
C HIS A 946 15.66 10.56 -2.98
N SER A 947 15.11 10.38 -4.19
CA SER A 947 14.58 11.48 -5.02
C SER A 947 13.06 11.38 -5.19
N ALA A 948 12.37 12.52 -5.15
CA ALA A 948 10.93 12.60 -5.34
C ALA A 948 10.44 12.21 -6.74
N GLU A 949 11.25 12.42 -7.77
CA GLU A 949 10.93 11.99 -9.14
C GLU A 949 10.84 10.47 -9.25
N ASN A 950 11.48 9.76 -8.33
CA ASN A 950 11.46 8.31 -8.25
C ASN A 950 10.28 7.78 -7.43
N ALA A 951 9.50 8.61 -6.73
CA ALA A 951 8.38 8.16 -5.88
C ALA A 951 7.01 8.17 -6.60
N TYR A 952 6.78 9.13 -7.51
CA TYR A 952 5.54 9.25 -8.29
C TYR A 952 5.83 9.53 -9.77
N THR A 953 4.99 9.01 -10.66
CA THR A 953 5.02 9.43 -12.07
C THR A 953 4.36 10.79 -12.21
N ILE A 954 5.09 11.78 -12.75
CA ILE A 954 4.58 13.14 -13.01
C ILE A 954 4.01 13.18 -14.44
N TYR A 955 2.78 13.67 -14.58
CA TYR A 955 2.08 13.82 -15.86
C TYR A 955 1.95 15.31 -16.20
N ASP A 956 3.04 15.96 -16.58
CA ASP A 956 3.10 17.41 -16.80
C ASP A 956 1.99 17.91 -17.74
N ASP A 957 1.13 18.80 -17.23
CA ASP A 957 0.12 19.49 -18.01
C ASP A 957 0.74 20.75 -18.64
N PRO A 958 0.84 20.85 -19.98
CA PRO A 958 1.39 22.01 -20.67
C PRO A 958 0.70 23.33 -20.32
N LYS A 959 -0.58 23.31 -19.92
CA LYS A 959 -1.36 24.50 -19.54
C LYS A 959 -0.99 25.00 -18.14
N ARG A 960 -0.37 24.16 -17.30
CA ARG A 960 -0.10 24.44 -15.87
C ARG A 960 1.39 24.44 -15.51
N GLY A 961 2.25 24.49 -16.53
CA GLY A 961 3.68 24.69 -16.35
C GLY A 961 3.96 26.05 -15.71
N GLU A 962 4.98 26.11 -14.86
CA GLU A 962 5.42 27.33 -14.16
C GLU A 962 5.61 28.53 -15.10
N TRP A 963 6.07 28.29 -16.33
CA TRP A 963 6.17 29.31 -17.36
C TRP A 963 4.82 30.01 -17.63
N ILE A 964 3.76 29.21 -17.80
CA ILE A 964 2.42 29.71 -18.13
C ILE A 964 1.76 30.34 -16.90
N THR A 965 1.92 29.76 -15.72
CA THR A 965 1.16 30.16 -14.53
C THR A 965 1.83 31.24 -13.70
N LYS A 966 3.17 31.38 -13.74
CA LYS A 966 3.91 32.36 -12.95
C LYS A 966 4.68 33.35 -13.83
N VAL A 967 5.53 32.84 -14.71
CA VAL A 967 6.48 33.67 -15.46
C VAL A 967 5.78 34.57 -16.48
N GLN A 968 4.88 34.02 -17.29
CA GLN A 968 4.17 34.77 -18.32
C GLN A 968 3.25 35.87 -17.74
N PRO A 969 2.47 35.63 -16.66
CA PRO A 969 1.75 36.69 -15.96
C PRO A 969 2.68 37.78 -15.40
N ALA A 970 3.82 37.41 -14.81
CA ALA A 970 4.81 38.37 -14.33
C ALA A 970 5.39 39.22 -15.48
N LEU A 971 5.71 38.61 -16.62
CA LEU A 971 6.12 39.33 -17.84
C LEU A 971 5.05 40.31 -18.32
N ARG A 972 3.76 39.94 -18.26
CA ARG A 972 2.66 40.83 -18.65
C ARG A 972 2.54 42.03 -17.72
N LYS A 973 2.73 41.84 -16.41
CA LYS A 973 2.69 42.91 -15.41
C LYS A 973 3.89 43.85 -15.49
N ALA A 974 5.08 43.34 -15.78
CA ALA A 974 6.28 44.15 -15.88
C ALA A 974 6.20 45.14 -17.07
N PRO A 975 6.63 46.42 -16.90
CA PRO A 975 6.64 47.40 -17.98
C PRO A 975 7.54 46.95 -19.14
N LEU A 976 7.04 47.03 -20.38
CA LEU A 976 7.77 46.56 -21.56
C LEU A 976 9.14 47.24 -21.72
N ALA A 977 9.22 48.55 -21.47
CA ALA A 977 10.46 49.31 -21.59
C ALA A 977 11.54 48.79 -20.63
N VAL A 978 11.15 48.40 -19.41
CA VAL A 978 12.03 47.82 -18.39
C VAL A 978 12.51 46.44 -18.83
N LEU A 979 11.59 45.58 -19.31
CA LEU A 979 11.95 44.26 -19.81
C LEU A 979 12.90 44.32 -21.01
N VAL A 980 12.64 45.21 -21.98
CA VAL A 980 13.50 45.37 -23.16
C VAL A 980 14.89 45.87 -22.76
N LYS A 981 14.98 46.84 -21.83
CA LYS A 981 16.26 47.32 -21.29
C LYS A 981 17.02 46.22 -20.55
N ALA A 982 16.34 45.44 -19.70
CA ALA A 982 16.95 44.37 -18.92
C ALA A 982 17.37 43.16 -19.79
N CYS A 983 16.64 42.88 -20.88
CA CYS A 983 17.03 41.85 -21.83
C CYS A 983 18.24 42.26 -22.69
N GLY A 984 18.42 43.57 -22.91
CA GLY A 984 19.53 44.11 -23.71
C GLY A 984 19.57 43.53 -25.13
N SER A 985 20.77 43.27 -25.65
CA SER A 985 20.97 42.66 -26.97
C SER A 985 20.62 41.16 -27.03
N ARG A 986 20.24 40.54 -25.90
CA ARG A 986 20.02 39.08 -25.81
C ARG A 986 18.64 38.66 -26.31
N LEU A 987 17.67 39.57 -26.37
CA LEU A 987 16.35 39.37 -26.99
C LEU A 987 15.94 40.63 -27.73
N SER A 988 15.44 40.48 -28.96
CA SER A 988 14.87 41.62 -29.66
C SER A 988 13.61 42.14 -28.95
N ARG A 989 13.28 43.41 -29.17
CA ARG A 989 12.02 44.01 -28.70
C ARG A 989 10.80 43.20 -29.17
N ARG A 990 10.83 42.73 -30.42
CA ARG A 990 9.76 41.90 -30.99
C ARG A 990 9.64 40.55 -30.27
N GLU A 991 10.74 39.84 -30.06
CA GLU A 991 10.72 38.57 -29.31
C GLU A 991 10.22 38.76 -27.87
N THR A 992 10.61 39.84 -27.21
CA THR A 992 10.13 40.19 -25.86
C THR A 992 8.62 40.41 -25.85
N ILE A 993 8.07 41.10 -26.86
CA ILE A 993 6.62 41.29 -27.04
C ILE A 993 5.93 39.95 -27.27
N GLU A 994 6.44 39.10 -28.15
CA GLU A 994 5.84 37.80 -28.47
C GLU A 994 5.83 36.86 -27.25
N LEU A 995 6.92 36.81 -26.48
CA LEU A 995 7.04 36.02 -25.26
C LEU A 995 6.12 36.55 -24.14
N ARG A 996 6.04 37.88 -23.98
CA ARG A 996 5.12 38.54 -23.04
C ARG A 996 3.65 38.31 -23.41
N ALA A 997 3.33 38.37 -24.69
CA ALA A 997 1.99 38.08 -25.20
C ALA A 997 1.64 36.58 -25.07
N GLY A 998 2.63 35.69 -25.03
CA GLY A 998 2.44 34.24 -25.03
C GLY A 998 2.26 33.65 -26.43
N ARG A 999 2.62 34.41 -27.47
CA ARG A 999 2.49 34.01 -28.88
C ARG A 999 3.67 33.16 -29.36
N SER A 1000 4.77 33.13 -28.58
CA SER A 1000 5.91 32.25 -28.81
C SER A 1000 6.33 31.50 -27.54
N LYS A 1001 6.97 30.33 -27.71
CA LYS A 1001 7.56 29.56 -26.60
C LYS A 1001 9.06 29.82 -26.50
N PRO A 1002 9.59 30.19 -25.32
CA PRO A 1002 11.02 30.43 -25.16
C PRO A 1002 11.82 29.13 -25.20
N ARG A 1003 13.06 29.21 -25.69
CA ARG A 1003 14.06 28.17 -25.44
C ARG A 1003 14.51 28.23 -23.97
N ARG A 1004 15.08 27.13 -23.45
CA ARG A 1004 15.53 27.04 -22.04
C ARG A 1004 16.37 28.23 -21.58
N LYS A 1005 17.42 28.59 -22.32
CA LYS A 1005 18.29 29.75 -22.01
C LYS A 1005 17.50 31.07 -21.91
N THR A 1006 16.57 31.29 -22.83
CA THR A 1006 15.70 32.48 -22.85
C THR A 1006 14.74 32.50 -21.67
N ARG A 1007 14.18 31.33 -21.32
CA ARG A 1007 13.34 31.17 -20.13
C ARG A 1007 14.12 31.50 -18.86
N ASP A 1008 15.32 30.94 -18.69
CA ASP A 1008 16.16 31.14 -17.51
C ASP A 1008 16.54 32.64 -17.37
N LEU A 1009 16.88 33.30 -18.48
CA LEU A 1009 17.14 34.75 -18.52
C LEU A 1009 15.94 35.57 -18.04
N LEU A 1010 14.74 35.31 -18.59
CA LEU A 1010 13.53 36.06 -18.24
C LEU A 1010 13.09 35.82 -16.79
N VAL A 1011 13.25 34.59 -16.29
CA VAL A 1011 13.03 34.28 -14.87
C VAL A 1011 14.00 35.07 -13.97
N SER A 1012 15.28 35.14 -14.33
CA SER A 1012 16.27 35.94 -13.59
C SER A 1012 15.88 37.41 -13.56
N ILE A 1013 15.58 38.00 -14.73
CA ILE A 1013 15.19 39.41 -14.85
C ILE A 1013 13.97 39.73 -13.98
N LEU A 1014 12.95 38.87 -13.98
CA LEU A 1014 11.75 39.11 -13.18
C LEU A 1014 12.00 38.99 -11.68
N LYS A 1015 12.92 38.12 -11.24
CA LYS A 1015 13.36 38.07 -9.84
C LYS A 1015 14.09 39.34 -9.43
N ASP A 1016 14.99 39.84 -10.28
CA ASP A 1016 15.73 41.08 -10.03
C ASP A 1016 14.78 42.29 -9.96
N LEU A 1017 13.67 42.24 -10.70
CA LEU A 1017 12.60 43.24 -10.68
C LEU A 1017 11.58 43.04 -9.54
N GLY A 1018 11.77 42.08 -8.63
CA GLY A 1018 10.85 41.77 -7.53
C GLY A 1018 9.44 41.34 -7.99
N SER A 1019 9.33 40.88 -9.24
CA SER A 1019 8.07 40.56 -9.91
C SER A 1019 7.72 39.06 -9.90
N LEU A 1020 8.57 38.22 -9.28
CA LEU A 1020 8.48 36.75 -9.28
C LEU A 1020 8.95 36.13 -7.95
#